data_AF-A0A7C4P7E3-F1
#
_entry.id   AF-A0A7C4P7E3-F1
#
_cell.length_a   1.000
_cell.length_b   1.000
_cell.length_c   1.000
_cell.angle_alpha   90.00
_cell.angle_beta   90.00
_cell.angle_gamma   90.00
#
_symmetry.space_group_name_H-M   'P 1'
#
loop_
_entity.id
_entity.type
_entity.pdbx_description
1 polymer ?
#
loop_
_entity_poly.entity_id
_entity_poly.type
_entity_poly.pdbx_seq_one_letter_code
_entity_poly.pdbx_strand_id
1 'polypeptide(L)'
;MPERLKNTAQNRLILTSLGILLIFILGLLVVISAYPLLLAPEIPDLPKGTPYPTDTATITLTPTVTLTPTVIRTRRPTMTPTVTQTPTKTPTPTRTPLPLGPPTLTPAQPLANANLYKLQDWSPEQADYLVAMMEGYPNTLAQHTPGVLTAAYHQAFGYARTALEEALLRFPDAPQAPRWRWQLALTLARLGEAQAGEAYAALIAQALNASDAQIEELSTWFSANEPQLKLSQHKLPAIPGSLSAWLVEISGNGSAFIAIKETSGGYIPVVLTSAFDFVNQPKYEAIVSDLTGDGVVEVVIFPEQPGVGARLEAPLVFSLLEEAPEALPFNPAALPLELGSEFAIRWQVIANADKGSDLLFSTSIFPACPVEVRLVYRWNGEEFAPVNQDFQLKPNPGTLATCRHTVEHAANAWGAAVTADLMAALEKDWPPAADEQGKPFPSDAGDEWRYRLGISYALAGEAEQAKATLQELIASPDVADSHWRQLAQRFLAAYNSPDDLYHACTQAEFCDPRQALSLLVAAMSPQDYPAALSRLWQAGVAQRSAGYYDFDGDEIKESWFTVRHRPGEKLELWILLPFRDGVKAFFIDTVDTSLPALSNYTEGENPPIVLVNNASPFQVHRLPNSRQPYLIRPSLPRFYPNRFQQGVDAARQALFTSVKPAQVLRQLQDLQTYPGLLCRATWSCDEYEYLLGLAAELAKQPKIAIEAYLYLWRNYSRSPYTTMARLKLEGGGIPPTATLTVTLAASATPTVSGTPPSITPTATPTPTGLIPTATATVSATPATPYPMPNPTATYPSYP
;
A
#
# COMPACT_ATOMS: atom_id res chain seq x y z
N MET A 1 29.63 -60.84 -5.32
CA MET A 1 30.69 -60.02 -5.96
C MET A 1 30.23 -59.09 -7.10
N PRO A 2 28.98 -58.56 -7.20
CA PRO A 2 28.63 -57.55 -8.22
C PRO A 2 28.49 -56.09 -7.71
N GLU A 3 28.38 -55.83 -6.40
CA GLU A 3 28.15 -54.46 -5.89
C GLU A 3 29.36 -53.52 -5.98
N ARG A 4 30.60 -54.04 -5.92
CA ARG A 4 31.80 -53.19 -5.96
C ARG A 4 32.08 -52.55 -7.32
N LEU A 5 31.51 -53.04 -8.42
CA LEU A 5 31.70 -52.46 -9.75
C LEU A 5 30.74 -51.30 -10.05
N LYS A 6 29.56 -51.27 -9.40
CA LYS A 6 28.54 -50.22 -9.63
C LYS A 6 28.96 -48.86 -9.06
N ASN A 7 29.62 -48.85 -7.89
CA ASN A 7 30.09 -47.62 -7.24
C ASN A 7 31.25 -46.94 -7.99
N THR A 8 32.06 -47.69 -8.74
CA THR A 8 33.21 -47.13 -9.47
C THR A 8 32.78 -46.33 -10.71
N ALA A 9 31.70 -46.77 -11.39
CA ALA A 9 31.14 -46.05 -12.53
C ALA A 9 30.42 -44.77 -12.09
N GLN A 10 29.68 -44.82 -10.99
CA GLN A 10 28.94 -43.68 -10.46
C GLN A 10 29.90 -42.59 -9.92
N ASN A 11 30.97 -42.99 -9.22
CA ASN A 11 31.99 -42.05 -8.77
C ASN A 11 32.78 -41.42 -9.93
N ARG A 12 33.05 -42.18 -11.01
CA ARG A 12 33.65 -41.61 -12.22
C ARG A 12 32.75 -40.56 -12.86
N LEU A 13 31.46 -40.82 -12.98
CA LEU A 13 30.49 -39.89 -13.56
C LEU A 13 30.41 -38.57 -12.78
N ILE A 14 30.39 -38.66 -11.44
CA ILE A 14 30.35 -37.49 -10.55
C ILE A 14 31.63 -36.68 -10.67
N LEU A 15 32.80 -37.32 -10.67
CA LEU A 15 34.10 -36.64 -10.82
C LEU A 15 34.25 -35.98 -12.20
N THR A 16 33.79 -36.62 -13.28
CA THR A 16 33.79 -36.00 -14.61
C THR A 16 32.82 -34.81 -14.70
N SER A 17 31.65 -34.90 -14.05
CA SER A 17 30.68 -33.79 -14.05
C SER A 17 31.20 -32.58 -13.27
N LEU A 18 31.86 -32.80 -12.14
CA LEU A 18 32.54 -31.76 -11.37
C LEU A 18 33.69 -31.11 -12.16
N GLY A 19 34.46 -31.90 -12.91
CA GLY A 19 35.52 -31.36 -13.78
C GLY A 19 34.97 -30.45 -14.89
N ILE A 20 33.88 -30.85 -15.55
CA ILE A 20 33.22 -30.04 -16.58
C ILE A 20 32.66 -28.75 -15.99
N LEU A 21 32.02 -28.82 -14.82
CA LEU A 21 31.49 -27.65 -14.12
C LEU A 21 32.60 -26.64 -13.80
N LEU A 22 33.74 -27.12 -13.29
CA LEU A 22 34.88 -26.26 -12.97
C LEU A 22 35.43 -25.54 -14.21
N ILE A 23 35.51 -26.24 -15.35
CA ILE A 23 35.94 -25.64 -16.63
C ILE A 23 34.96 -24.57 -17.07
N PHE A 24 33.65 -24.80 -16.91
CA PHE A 24 32.63 -23.82 -17.28
C PHE A 24 32.70 -22.56 -16.42
N ILE A 25 32.90 -22.71 -15.11
CA ILE A 25 33.07 -21.59 -14.16
C ILE A 25 34.32 -20.78 -14.50
N LEU A 26 35.44 -21.46 -14.80
CA LEU A 26 36.69 -20.79 -15.21
C LEU A 26 36.52 -20.05 -16.54
N GLY A 27 35.82 -20.65 -17.52
CA GLY A 27 35.50 -19.99 -18.78
C GLY A 27 34.65 -18.73 -18.59
N LEU A 28 33.64 -18.80 -17.72
CA LEU A 28 32.78 -17.66 -17.41
C LEU A 28 33.56 -16.52 -16.75
N LEU A 29 34.46 -16.83 -15.80
CA LEU A 29 35.32 -15.83 -15.16
C LEU A 29 36.26 -15.13 -16.16
N VAL A 30 36.78 -15.88 -17.14
CA VAL A 30 37.59 -15.28 -18.23
C VAL A 30 36.74 -14.35 -19.10
N VAL A 31 35.51 -14.74 -19.44
CA VAL A 31 34.61 -13.89 -20.24
C VAL A 31 34.22 -12.61 -19.48
N ILE A 32 33.88 -12.72 -18.19
CA ILE A 32 33.50 -11.57 -17.35
C ILE A 32 34.69 -10.62 -17.17
N SER A 33 35.89 -11.14 -16.96
CA SER A 33 37.10 -10.30 -16.80
C SER A 33 37.57 -9.66 -18.12
N ALA A 34 37.33 -10.31 -19.26
CA ALA A 34 37.69 -9.77 -20.58
C ALA A 34 36.64 -8.82 -21.18
N TYR A 35 35.39 -8.86 -20.71
CA TYR A 35 34.29 -8.02 -21.19
C TYR A 35 34.60 -6.51 -21.21
N PRO A 36 35.15 -5.89 -20.15
CA PRO A 36 35.46 -4.45 -20.17
C PRO A 36 36.60 -4.07 -21.13
N LEU A 37 37.43 -5.03 -21.57
CA LEU A 37 38.54 -4.76 -22.49
C LEU A 37 38.19 -5.01 -23.97
N LEU A 38 37.28 -5.93 -24.27
CA LEU A 38 37.01 -6.38 -25.64
C LEU A 38 35.68 -5.87 -26.21
N LEU A 39 34.70 -5.55 -25.36
CA LEU A 39 33.31 -5.33 -25.80
C LEU A 39 32.63 -4.10 -25.17
N ALA A 40 33.28 -3.38 -24.26
CA ALA A 40 32.72 -2.15 -23.70
C ALA A 40 32.76 -1.02 -24.76
N PRO A 41 31.61 -0.47 -25.18
CA PRO A 41 31.60 0.72 -26.02
C PRO A 41 32.19 1.91 -25.26
N GLU A 42 32.97 2.73 -25.98
CA GLU A 42 33.56 3.96 -25.47
C GLU A 42 32.45 4.88 -24.96
N ILE A 43 32.44 5.16 -23.65
CA ILE A 43 31.46 6.07 -23.04
C ILE A 43 31.80 7.49 -23.52
N PRO A 44 30.90 8.19 -24.23
CA PRO A 44 31.15 9.58 -24.59
C PRO A 44 31.31 10.42 -23.32
N ASP A 45 32.41 11.18 -23.26
CA ASP A 45 32.68 12.12 -22.19
C ASP A 45 31.45 12.99 -21.94
N LEU A 46 30.85 12.87 -20.75
CA LEU A 46 29.79 13.77 -20.34
C LEU A 46 30.35 15.20 -20.27
N PRO A 47 29.65 16.20 -20.85
CA PRO A 47 30.06 17.58 -20.72
C PRO A 47 30.11 17.98 -19.25
N LYS A 48 31.29 18.42 -18.80
CA LYS A 48 31.47 19.08 -17.50
C LYS A 48 30.46 20.22 -17.41
N GLY A 49 29.52 20.09 -16.47
CA GLY A 49 28.47 21.06 -16.22
C GLY A 49 29.03 22.47 -16.12
N THR A 50 28.53 23.34 -16.98
CA THR A 50 28.64 24.78 -16.85
C THR A 50 28.05 25.20 -15.50
N PRO A 51 28.69 26.11 -14.75
CA PRO A 51 28.08 26.69 -13.56
C PRO A 51 26.81 27.45 -14.00
N TYR A 52 25.65 27.00 -13.52
CA TYR A 52 24.41 27.75 -13.65
C TYR A 52 24.57 29.10 -12.95
N PRO A 53 24.04 30.20 -13.51
CA PRO A 53 24.06 31.50 -12.87
C PRO A 53 23.33 31.42 -11.53
N THR A 54 24.02 31.83 -10.47
CA THR A 54 23.42 32.10 -9.17
C THR A 54 22.33 33.15 -9.35
N ASP A 55 21.08 32.79 -9.09
CA ASP A 55 19.96 33.74 -9.00
C ASP A 55 20.30 34.80 -7.95
N THR A 56 20.70 35.96 -8.44
CA THR A 56 20.87 37.15 -7.61
C THR A 56 19.49 37.70 -7.34
N ALA A 57 19.05 37.63 -6.08
CA ALA A 57 17.77 38.16 -5.64
C ALA A 57 17.59 39.61 -6.11
N THR A 58 16.73 39.82 -7.10
CA THR A 58 16.38 41.15 -7.57
C THR A 58 15.34 41.71 -6.60
N ILE A 59 15.76 42.65 -5.74
CA ILE A 59 14.87 43.38 -4.85
C ILE A 59 13.92 44.22 -5.70
N THR A 60 12.67 43.80 -5.81
CA THR A 60 11.62 44.60 -6.44
C THR A 60 11.08 45.59 -5.41
N LEU A 61 11.58 46.82 -5.43
CA LEU A 61 11.04 47.91 -4.60
C LEU A 61 9.70 48.35 -5.18
N THR A 62 8.60 48.03 -4.49
CA THR A 62 7.29 48.61 -4.80
C THR A 62 7.11 49.86 -3.94
N PRO A 63 7.14 51.09 -4.49
CA PRO A 63 7.00 52.30 -3.67
C PRO A 63 5.56 52.40 -3.15
N THR A 64 5.40 52.36 -1.83
CA THR A 64 4.13 52.73 -1.18
C THR A 64 4.15 54.23 -0.91
N VAL A 65 3.28 54.99 -1.58
CA VAL A 65 3.16 56.44 -1.40
C VAL A 65 2.35 56.73 -0.14
N THR A 66 2.99 57.24 0.91
CA THR A 66 2.31 57.77 2.09
C THR A 66 2.29 59.29 2.03
N LEU A 67 1.10 59.89 1.98
CA LEU A 67 0.92 61.35 1.99
C LEU A 67 0.73 61.84 3.43
N THR A 68 1.73 62.53 3.98
CA THR A 68 1.61 63.18 5.29
C THR A 68 1.41 64.69 5.10
N PRO A 69 0.29 65.29 5.54
CA PRO A 69 0.07 66.72 5.41
C PRO A 69 0.87 67.50 6.46
N THR A 70 1.85 68.30 6.02
CA THR A 70 2.58 69.24 6.89
C THR A 70 1.84 70.58 6.92
N VAL A 71 1.31 70.96 8.10
CA VAL A 71 0.64 72.26 8.30
C VAL A 71 1.69 73.35 8.47
N ILE A 72 1.83 74.22 7.47
CA ILE A 72 2.66 75.44 7.57
C ILE A 72 1.75 76.60 8.00
N ARG A 73 2.00 77.18 9.18
CA ARG A 73 1.31 78.41 9.63
C ARG A 73 1.86 79.64 8.90
N THR A 74 1.26 79.94 7.76
CA THR A 74 1.17 81.31 7.22
C THR A 74 -0.30 81.72 7.16
N ARG A 75 -0.61 83.01 6.99
CA ARG A 75 -1.99 83.56 7.03
C ARG A 75 -2.94 83.02 5.93
N ARG A 76 -2.51 82.06 5.11
CA ARG A 76 -3.36 81.25 4.22
C ARG A 76 -2.71 79.86 4.05
N PRO A 77 -3.29 78.78 4.61
CA PRO A 77 -2.70 77.45 4.48
C PRO A 77 -2.86 76.93 3.06
N THR A 78 -1.74 76.58 2.41
CA THR A 78 -1.68 75.78 1.17
C THR A 78 -1.02 74.45 1.52
N MET A 79 -1.66 73.32 1.17
CA MET A 79 -1.08 71.99 1.39
C MET A 79 -0.17 71.61 0.22
N THR A 80 1.11 71.32 0.51
CA THR A 80 2.05 70.74 -0.45
C THR A 80 2.43 69.34 0.05
N PRO A 81 2.10 68.24 -0.66
CA PRO A 81 2.49 66.90 -0.22
C PRO A 81 4.01 66.72 -0.39
N THR A 82 4.67 66.26 0.66
CA THR A 82 6.08 65.83 0.64
C THR A 82 6.13 64.31 0.59
N VAL A 83 6.74 63.74 -0.45
CA VAL A 83 6.93 62.28 -0.58
C VAL A 83 8.20 61.88 0.17
N THR A 84 8.06 61.14 1.26
CA THR A 84 9.20 60.52 1.96
C THR A 84 9.16 59.02 1.72
N GLN A 85 10.19 58.47 1.07
CA GLN A 85 10.34 57.02 0.93
C GLN A 85 10.90 56.45 2.23
N THR A 86 10.09 55.66 2.96
CA THR A 86 10.55 54.88 4.10
C THR A 86 10.59 53.41 3.69
N PRO A 87 11.76 52.74 3.72
CA PRO A 87 11.81 51.31 3.44
C PRO A 87 11.13 50.53 4.58
N THR A 88 9.89 50.10 4.37
CA THR A 88 9.20 49.20 5.30
C THR A 88 9.60 47.76 4.98
N LYS A 89 10.26 47.09 5.93
CA LYS A 89 10.45 45.64 5.89
C LYS A 89 9.10 44.97 6.13
N THR A 90 8.44 44.50 5.08
CA THR A 90 7.33 43.56 5.22
C THR A 90 7.90 42.25 5.76
N PRO A 91 7.45 41.74 6.93
CA PRO A 91 7.83 40.42 7.36
C PRO A 91 7.25 39.42 6.35
N THR A 92 8.12 38.80 5.56
CA THR A 92 7.80 37.56 4.85
C THR A 92 7.25 36.57 5.89
N PRO A 93 6.19 35.80 5.62
CA PRO A 93 5.80 34.71 6.49
C PRO A 93 6.98 33.74 6.60
N THR A 94 7.72 33.86 7.70
CA THR A 94 8.72 32.87 8.07
C THR A 94 7.95 31.58 8.27
N ARG A 95 8.18 30.57 7.42
CA ARG A 95 7.81 29.20 7.75
C ARG A 95 8.36 28.93 9.13
N THR A 96 7.49 28.76 10.11
CA THR A 96 7.87 28.29 11.43
C THR A 96 8.74 27.05 11.19
N PRO A 97 10.02 27.04 11.61
CA PRO A 97 10.79 25.80 11.58
C PRO A 97 9.98 24.74 12.32
N LEU A 98 9.90 23.52 11.77
CA LEU A 98 9.29 22.40 12.48
C LEU A 98 9.82 22.39 13.92
N PRO A 99 8.98 22.12 14.93
CA PRO A 99 9.40 22.14 16.33
C PRO A 99 10.72 21.37 16.46
N LEU A 100 11.74 22.03 16.99
CA LEU A 100 12.99 21.36 17.37
C LEU A 100 12.60 20.18 18.23
N GLY A 101 12.89 18.97 17.76
CA GLY A 101 12.64 17.75 18.54
C GLY A 101 13.27 17.87 19.93
N PRO A 102 12.70 17.21 20.95
CA PRO A 102 13.22 17.24 22.31
C PRO A 102 14.71 16.84 22.36
N PRO A 103 15.45 17.27 23.39
CA PRO A 103 16.88 17.03 23.51
C PRO A 103 17.21 15.54 23.39
N THR A 104 18.08 15.20 22.45
CA THR A 104 18.54 13.82 22.27
C THR A 104 19.36 13.38 23.48
N LEU A 105 19.14 12.14 23.94
CA LEU A 105 19.99 11.56 24.98
C LEU A 105 21.45 11.57 24.51
N THR A 106 22.36 12.09 25.34
CA THR A 106 23.79 12.02 25.08
C THR A 106 24.17 10.56 24.77
N PRO A 107 24.93 10.27 23.71
CA PRO A 107 25.39 8.92 23.43
C PRO A 107 26.12 8.35 24.66
N ALA A 108 25.67 7.21 25.17
CA ALA A 108 26.31 6.50 26.27
C ALA A 108 26.39 5.02 25.93
N GLN A 109 27.47 4.36 26.34
CA GLN A 109 27.61 2.91 26.25
C GLN A 109 27.11 2.26 27.56
N PRO A 110 26.44 1.11 27.48
CA PRO A 110 26.01 0.38 28.67
C PRO A 110 27.21 -0.18 29.44
N LEU A 111 27.17 -0.17 30.76
CA LEU A 111 28.14 -0.85 31.61
C LEU A 111 28.06 -2.37 31.35
N ALA A 112 29.20 -3.05 31.46
CA ALA A 112 29.29 -4.48 31.20
C ALA A 112 28.48 -5.33 32.21
N ASN A 113 28.31 -4.85 33.44
CA ASN A 113 27.64 -5.59 34.52
C ASN A 113 26.19 -5.12 34.71
N ALA A 114 25.22 -6.01 34.47
CA ALA A 114 23.79 -5.73 34.64
C ALA A 114 23.40 -5.45 36.10
N ASN A 115 24.14 -5.98 37.09
CA ASN A 115 23.88 -5.74 38.51
C ASN A 115 24.16 -4.29 38.95
N LEU A 116 24.77 -3.47 38.09
CA LEU A 116 24.97 -2.04 38.33
C LEU A 116 23.78 -1.20 37.89
N TYR A 117 22.75 -1.82 37.32
CA TYR A 117 21.54 -1.13 36.91
C TYR A 117 20.38 -1.49 37.83
N LYS A 118 19.51 -0.51 38.02
CA LYS A 118 18.17 -0.72 38.58
C LYS A 118 17.14 -0.09 37.64
N LEU A 119 15.91 -0.59 37.71
CA LEU A 119 14.80 0.06 37.03
C LEU A 119 14.54 1.41 37.70
N GLN A 120 14.35 2.42 36.86
CA GLN A 120 13.93 3.75 37.28
C GLN A 120 12.47 3.72 37.76
N ASP A 121 12.14 4.56 38.74
CA ASP A 121 10.74 4.80 39.09
C ASP A 121 10.07 5.54 37.93
N TRP A 122 9.16 4.83 37.24
CA TRP A 122 8.49 5.32 36.04
C TRP A 122 7.29 6.21 36.42
N SER A 123 7.31 7.48 36.02
CA SER A 123 6.24 8.45 36.31
C SER A 123 5.48 8.90 35.06
N PRO A 124 4.28 9.49 35.19
CA PRO A 124 3.55 10.08 34.07
C PRO A 124 4.36 11.14 33.30
N GLU A 125 5.18 11.94 33.98
CA GLU A 125 6.02 12.98 33.36
C GLU A 125 7.16 12.38 32.52
N GLN A 126 7.73 11.26 32.99
CA GLN A 126 8.75 10.53 32.23
C GLN A 126 8.16 9.84 31.00
N ALA A 127 6.96 9.26 31.14
CA ALA A 127 6.22 8.70 30.02
C ALA A 127 5.88 9.80 29.00
N ASP A 128 5.45 10.98 29.46
CA ASP A 128 5.15 12.11 28.58
C ASP A 128 6.37 12.61 27.81
N TYR A 129 7.51 12.73 28.52
CA TYR A 129 8.78 13.07 27.89
C TYR A 129 9.18 12.05 26.83
N LEU A 130 8.99 10.75 27.11
CA LEU A 130 9.28 9.70 26.15
C LEU A 130 8.38 9.79 24.91
N VAL A 131 7.07 9.97 25.10
CA VAL A 131 6.10 10.16 24.02
C VAL A 131 6.53 11.31 23.11
N ALA A 132 6.85 12.47 23.68
CA ALA A 132 7.30 13.63 22.92
C ALA A 132 8.58 13.35 22.10
N MET A 133 9.52 12.56 22.64
CA MET A 133 10.71 12.15 21.89
C MET A 133 10.38 11.24 20.71
N MET A 134 9.50 10.25 20.90
CA MET A 134 9.16 9.30 19.84
C MET A 134 8.28 9.93 18.76
N GLU A 135 7.38 10.86 19.11
CA GLU A 135 6.61 11.65 18.13
C GLU A 135 7.52 12.56 17.28
N GLY A 136 8.59 13.08 17.87
CA GLY A 136 9.56 13.93 17.17
C GLY A 136 10.55 13.15 16.28
N TYR A 137 10.75 11.85 16.53
CA TYR A 137 11.77 11.04 15.88
C TYR A 137 11.68 11.00 14.34
N PRO A 138 10.50 10.83 13.70
CA PRO A 138 10.39 10.83 12.24
C PRO A 138 10.99 12.07 11.58
N ASN A 139 10.92 13.23 12.25
CA ASN A 139 11.47 14.50 11.75
C ASN A 139 13.01 14.53 11.77
N THR A 140 13.67 13.58 12.44
CA THR A 140 15.14 13.47 12.52
C THR A 140 15.75 12.59 11.42
N LEU A 141 14.92 11.86 10.65
CA LEU A 141 15.39 10.96 9.59
C LEU A 141 15.98 11.75 8.42
N ALA A 142 17.23 11.44 8.05
CA ALA A 142 17.96 12.16 7.00
C ALA A 142 17.57 11.69 5.60
N GLN A 143 16.48 12.22 5.04
CA GLN A 143 16.19 12.30 3.59
C GLN A 143 14.87 13.06 3.33
N HIS A 144 14.67 14.20 4.01
CA HIS A 144 13.55 15.08 3.73
C HIS A 144 13.83 15.88 2.46
N THR A 145 13.44 15.36 1.30
CA THR A 145 13.12 16.25 0.18
C THR A 145 11.87 17.02 0.58
N PRO A 146 11.89 18.36 0.66
CA PRO A 146 10.71 19.12 1.06
C PRO A 146 9.53 18.81 0.12
N GLY A 147 8.47 18.19 0.66
CA GLY A 147 7.21 17.93 -0.07
C GLY A 147 6.89 16.47 -0.40
N VAL A 148 7.77 15.50 -0.12
CA VAL A 148 7.47 14.06 -0.30
C VAL A 148 7.69 13.33 1.02
N LEU A 149 6.60 13.10 1.77
CA LEU A 149 6.63 12.23 2.95
C LEU A 149 6.66 10.77 2.47
N THR A 150 7.71 10.03 2.81
CA THR A 150 7.89 8.64 2.37
C THR A 150 7.17 7.67 3.30
N ALA A 151 6.94 6.43 2.83
CA ALA A 151 6.43 5.36 3.69
C ALA A 151 7.29 5.17 4.96
N ALA A 152 8.62 5.30 4.83
CA ALA A 152 9.55 5.19 5.96
C ALA A 152 9.35 6.30 7.01
N TYR A 153 8.99 7.51 6.60
CA TYR A 153 8.66 8.60 7.53
C TYR A 153 7.43 8.24 8.37
N HIS A 154 6.36 7.76 7.73
CA HIS A 154 5.13 7.39 8.43
C HIS A 154 5.30 6.16 9.31
N GLN A 155 6.03 5.14 8.84
CA GLN A 155 6.33 3.93 9.63
C GLN A 155 7.11 4.23 10.91
N ALA A 156 7.93 5.29 10.94
CA ALA A 156 8.67 5.69 12.13
C ALA A 156 7.77 6.18 13.28
N PHE A 157 6.48 6.49 13.04
CA PHE A 157 5.53 6.72 14.12
C PHE A 157 5.18 5.47 14.93
N GLY A 158 5.60 4.27 14.49
CA GLY A 158 5.45 3.02 15.24
C GLY A 158 6.10 3.07 16.64
N TYR A 159 7.21 3.79 16.80
CA TYR A 159 7.84 3.99 18.11
C TYR A 159 6.98 4.88 19.04
N ALA A 160 6.33 5.90 18.48
CA ALA A 160 5.41 6.76 19.22
C ALA A 160 4.17 5.99 19.65
N ARG A 161 3.63 5.12 18.79
CA ARG A 161 2.53 4.21 19.12
C ARG A 161 2.85 3.41 20.38
N THR A 162 3.98 2.70 20.39
CA THR A 162 4.36 1.86 21.53
C THR A 162 4.55 2.68 22.82
N ALA A 163 5.12 3.89 22.73
CA ALA A 163 5.26 4.77 23.89
C ALA A 163 3.90 5.25 24.44
N LEU A 164 2.96 5.61 23.56
CA LEU A 164 1.61 6.06 23.91
C LEU A 164 0.78 4.92 24.52
N GLU A 165 0.84 3.73 23.92
CA GLU A 165 0.19 2.52 24.45
C GLU A 165 0.71 2.18 25.85
N GLU A 166 2.02 2.26 26.08
CA GLU A 166 2.58 2.06 27.42
C GLU A 166 2.12 3.13 28.41
N ALA A 167 2.14 4.41 28.01
CA ALA A 167 1.74 5.51 28.89
C ALA A 167 0.29 5.35 29.34
N LEU A 168 -0.62 5.01 28.42
CA LEU A 168 -2.04 4.76 28.71
C LEU A 168 -2.27 3.48 29.50
N LEU A 169 -1.46 2.43 29.30
CA LEU A 169 -1.54 1.20 30.08
C LEU A 169 -1.18 1.45 31.56
N ARG A 170 -0.13 2.23 31.83
CA ARG A 170 0.37 2.46 33.20
C ARG A 170 -0.36 3.56 33.93
N PHE A 171 -0.73 4.61 33.21
CA PHE A 171 -1.28 5.83 33.79
C PHE A 171 -2.58 6.26 33.08
N PRO A 172 -3.63 5.41 33.07
CA PRO A 172 -4.88 5.69 32.36
C PRO A 172 -5.61 6.94 32.90
N ASP A 173 -5.36 7.29 34.16
CA ASP A 173 -5.98 8.39 34.89
C ASP A 173 -5.07 9.61 35.07
N ALA A 174 -3.88 9.61 34.45
CA ALA A 174 -2.98 10.76 34.54
C ALA A 174 -3.58 12.00 33.84
N PRO A 175 -3.22 13.23 34.28
CA PRO A 175 -3.68 14.46 33.62
C PRO A 175 -3.33 14.55 32.13
N GLN A 176 -2.26 13.86 31.70
CA GLN A 176 -1.81 13.78 30.31
C GLN A 176 -2.60 12.76 29.48
N ALA A 177 -3.28 11.80 30.11
CA ALA A 177 -3.92 10.68 29.43
C ALA A 177 -4.96 11.08 28.36
N PRO A 178 -5.81 12.12 28.56
CA PRO A 178 -6.68 12.60 27.49
C PRO A 178 -5.91 13.01 26.23
N ARG A 179 -4.79 13.74 26.37
CA ARG A 179 -3.94 14.11 25.23
C ARG A 179 -3.29 12.89 24.58
N TRP A 180 -2.80 11.93 25.37
CA TRP A 180 -2.22 10.71 24.83
C TRP A 180 -3.22 9.88 24.02
N ARG A 181 -4.50 9.83 24.41
CA ARG A 181 -5.54 9.13 23.62
C ARG A 181 -5.72 9.76 22.24
N TRP A 182 -5.76 11.09 22.16
CA TRP A 182 -5.81 11.81 20.88
C TRP A 182 -4.55 11.58 20.02
N GLN A 183 -3.37 11.66 20.64
CA GLN A 183 -2.11 11.38 19.95
C GLN A 183 -2.00 9.95 19.45
N LEU A 184 -2.53 8.97 20.19
CA LEU A 184 -2.58 7.57 19.77
C LEU A 184 -3.51 7.38 18.57
N ALA A 185 -4.70 7.97 18.60
CA ALA A 185 -5.64 7.90 17.47
C ALA A 185 -5.01 8.44 16.17
N LEU A 186 -4.36 9.61 16.24
CA LEU A 186 -3.67 10.18 15.09
C LEU A 186 -2.45 9.35 14.65
N THR A 187 -1.71 8.80 15.61
CA THR A 187 -0.55 7.96 15.32
C THR A 187 -0.96 6.68 14.59
N LEU A 188 -2.04 6.04 15.02
CA LEU A 188 -2.63 4.89 14.33
C LEU A 188 -3.08 5.28 12.91
N ALA A 189 -3.72 6.44 12.74
CA ALA A 189 -4.12 6.95 11.43
C ALA A 189 -2.91 7.17 10.50
N ARG A 190 -1.82 7.76 11.00
CA ARG A 190 -0.58 7.97 10.24
C ARG A 190 0.09 6.67 9.80
N LEU A 191 -0.07 5.61 10.59
CA LEU A 191 0.44 4.28 10.29
C LEU A 191 -0.48 3.49 9.33
N GLY A 192 -1.68 4.00 9.04
CA GLY A 192 -2.69 3.30 8.25
C GLY A 192 -3.31 2.10 8.97
N GLU A 193 -3.30 2.10 10.29
CA GLU A 193 -3.80 1.01 11.13
C GLU A 193 -5.34 1.10 11.26
N ALA A 194 -6.04 -0.02 11.13
CA ALA A 194 -7.49 -0.06 11.18
C ALA A 194 -8.07 0.41 12.54
N GLN A 195 -7.31 0.22 13.63
CA GLN A 195 -7.69 0.64 14.99
C GLN A 195 -7.79 2.16 15.14
N ALA A 196 -7.31 2.96 14.18
CA ALA A 196 -7.45 4.42 14.22
C ALA A 196 -8.93 4.84 14.29
N GLY A 197 -9.79 4.20 13.48
CA GLY A 197 -11.23 4.45 13.51
C GLY A 197 -11.84 4.15 14.87
N GLU A 198 -11.46 3.04 15.50
CA GLU A 198 -11.94 2.64 16.83
C GLU A 198 -11.49 3.64 17.92
N ALA A 199 -10.24 4.10 17.85
CA ALA A 199 -9.71 5.07 18.80
C ALA A 199 -10.45 6.41 18.72
N TYR A 200 -10.73 6.91 17.51
CA TYR A 200 -11.54 8.12 17.34
C TYR A 200 -13.01 7.91 17.71
N ALA A 201 -13.60 6.76 17.36
CA ALA A 201 -14.96 6.41 17.76
C ALA A 201 -15.12 6.43 19.29
N ALA A 202 -14.16 5.87 20.02
CA ALA A 202 -14.17 5.89 21.49
C ALA A 202 -14.09 7.33 22.06
N LEU A 203 -13.23 8.19 21.51
CA LEU A 203 -13.11 9.59 21.92
C LEU A 203 -14.42 10.37 21.68
N ILE A 204 -15.06 10.15 20.53
CA ILE A 204 -16.35 10.76 20.19
C ILE A 204 -17.45 10.24 21.13
N ALA A 205 -17.52 8.93 21.36
CA ALA A 205 -18.49 8.32 22.28
C ALA A 205 -18.38 8.93 23.67
N GLN A 206 -17.15 9.03 24.18
CA GLN A 206 -16.87 9.59 25.50
C GLN A 206 -17.38 11.02 25.60
N ALA A 207 -17.07 11.87 24.62
CA ALA A 207 -17.45 13.27 24.64
C ALA A 207 -18.97 13.50 24.55
N LEU A 208 -19.65 12.74 23.67
CA LEU A 208 -21.10 12.82 23.54
C LEU A 208 -21.82 12.34 24.80
N ASN A 209 -21.39 11.19 25.35
CA ASN A 209 -22.03 10.60 26.54
C ASN A 209 -21.71 11.37 27.83
N ALA A 210 -20.57 12.07 27.90
CA ALA A 210 -20.23 12.97 29.01
C ALA A 210 -20.86 14.37 28.87
N SER A 211 -21.52 14.66 27.75
CA SER A 211 -22.01 16.01 27.40
C SER A 211 -20.91 17.08 27.27
N ASP A 212 -19.67 16.65 27.01
CA ASP A 212 -18.55 17.54 26.66
C ASP A 212 -18.67 18.06 25.22
N ALA A 213 -19.44 17.36 24.38
CA ALA A 213 -19.81 17.75 23.03
C ALA A 213 -21.30 17.48 22.78
N GLN A 214 -21.93 18.29 21.94
CA GLN A 214 -23.25 17.98 21.37
C GLN A 214 -23.09 17.45 19.95
N ILE A 215 -23.96 16.55 19.52
CA ILE A 215 -23.83 15.92 18.21
C ILE A 215 -23.84 16.98 17.10
N GLU A 216 -24.65 18.03 17.19
CA GLU A 216 -24.73 19.13 16.22
C GLU A 216 -23.46 19.99 16.14
N GLU A 217 -22.66 20.04 17.22
CA GLU A 217 -21.42 20.84 17.31
C GLU A 217 -20.15 19.98 17.22
N LEU A 218 -20.31 18.68 16.92
CA LEU A 218 -19.23 17.71 16.97
C LEU A 218 -18.05 18.08 16.06
N SER A 219 -18.30 18.63 14.86
CA SER A 219 -17.24 19.11 13.95
C SER A 219 -16.36 20.23 14.56
N THR A 220 -16.97 21.15 15.31
CA THR A 220 -16.27 22.27 15.96
C THR A 220 -15.50 21.77 17.18
N TRP A 221 -16.13 20.94 18.00
CA TRP A 221 -15.47 20.28 19.13
C TRP A 221 -14.27 19.44 18.67
N PHE A 222 -14.43 18.68 17.59
CA PHE A 222 -13.36 17.83 17.06
C PHE A 222 -12.19 18.68 16.56
N SER A 223 -12.45 19.76 15.81
CA SER A 223 -11.40 20.65 15.28
C SER A 223 -10.59 21.35 16.38
N ALA A 224 -11.18 21.57 17.56
CA ALA A 224 -10.47 22.12 18.71
C ALA A 224 -9.52 21.11 19.37
N ASN A 225 -9.79 19.81 19.26
CA ASN A 225 -8.99 18.74 19.85
C ASN A 225 -8.00 18.11 18.86
N GLU A 226 -8.39 17.94 17.59
CA GLU A 226 -7.57 17.41 16.50
C GLU A 226 -7.60 18.35 15.28
N PRO A 227 -6.71 19.35 15.23
CA PRO A 227 -6.69 20.32 14.13
C PRO A 227 -6.09 19.79 12.83
N GLN A 228 -5.49 18.59 12.82
CA GLN A 228 -4.85 18.02 11.63
C GLN A 228 -5.79 17.22 10.74
N LEU A 229 -6.93 16.81 11.28
CA LEU A 229 -7.98 16.11 10.57
C LEU A 229 -9.24 16.96 10.56
N LYS A 230 -10.21 16.58 9.73
CA LYS A 230 -11.52 17.22 9.65
C LYS A 230 -12.58 16.20 10.02
N LEU A 231 -13.61 16.64 10.73
CA LEU A 231 -14.80 15.83 10.98
C LEU A 231 -15.97 16.43 10.22
N SER A 232 -16.62 15.61 9.40
CA SER A 232 -17.91 15.90 8.79
C SER A 232 -18.96 14.94 9.34
N GLN A 233 -20.22 15.36 9.33
CA GLN A 233 -21.32 14.59 9.89
C GLN A 233 -22.57 14.76 9.04
N HIS A 234 -23.28 13.68 8.84
CA HIS A 234 -24.52 13.63 8.08
C HIS A 234 -25.59 12.90 8.88
N LYS A 235 -26.75 13.52 9.07
CA LYS A 235 -27.86 12.90 9.79
C LYS A 235 -28.47 11.79 8.92
N LEU A 236 -28.56 10.59 9.47
CA LEU A 236 -29.17 9.46 8.80
C LEU A 236 -30.70 9.48 9.02
N PRO A 237 -31.49 8.89 8.11
CA PRO A 237 -32.88 8.56 8.36
C PRO A 237 -33.06 7.70 9.62
N ALA A 238 -34.29 7.62 10.12
CA ALA A 238 -34.58 6.89 11.35
C ALA A 238 -34.26 5.39 11.18
N ILE A 239 -33.39 4.87 12.06
CA ILE A 239 -33.02 3.46 12.11
C ILE A 239 -33.82 2.80 13.26
N PRO A 240 -34.44 1.62 13.06
CA PRO A 240 -35.13 0.91 14.13
C PRO A 240 -34.28 0.77 15.39
N GLY A 241 -34.87 1.03 16.56
CA GLY A 241 -34.16 0.95 17.85
C GLY A 241 -33.29 2.17 18.21
N SER A 242 -33.17 3.17 17.33
CA SER A 242 -32.44 4.41 17.59
C SER A 242 -33.38 5.62 17.79
N LEU A 243 -32.98 6.56 18.64
CA LEU A 243 -33.59 7.88 18.80
C LEU A 243 -33.15 8.82 17.67
N SER A 244 -31.87 8.74 17.30
CA SER A 244 -31.28 9.40 16.14
C SER A 244 -30.09 8.59 15.63
N ALA A 245 -29.70 8.82 14.37
CA ALA A 245 -28.55 8.17 13.77
C ALA A 245 -27.77 9.16 12.88
N TRP A 246 -26.45 8.99 12.84
CA TRP A 246 -25.54 9.88 12.13
C TRP A 246 -24.42 9.09 11.47
N LEU A 247 -24.01 9.51 10.28
CA LEU A 247 -22.77 9.08 9.65
C LEU A 247 -21.72 10.17 9.89
N VAL A 248 -20.61 9.79 10.51
CA VAL A 248 -19.47 10.67 10.77
C VAL A 248 -18.31 10.22 9.90
N GLU A 249 -17.71 11.17 9.19
CA GLU A 249 -16.46 10.97 8.46
C GLU A 249 -15.36 11.78 9.14
N ILE A 250 -14.26 11.12 9.49
CA ILE A 250 -13.02 11.77 9.90
C ILE A 250 -12.07 11.71 8.71
N SER A 251 -11.81 12.84 8.06
CA SER A 251 -11.04 12.95 6.83
C SER A 251 -9.72 13.69 7.01
N GLY A 252 -8.73 13.29 6.21
CA GLY A 252 -7.40 13.88 6.13
C GLY A 252 -6.67 13.32 4.93
N ASN A 253 -5.62 12.53 5.18
CA ASN A 253 -5.03 11.68 4.15
C ASN A 253 -5.63 10.27 4.27
N GLY A 254 -6.71 10.01 3.53
CA GLY A 254 -7.66 8.94 3.81
C GLY A 254 -8.76 9.37 4.79
N SER A 255 -9.66 8.43 5.09
CA SER A 255 -10.82 8.70 5.95
C SER A 255 -11.17 7.49 6.83
N ALA A 256 -11.83 7.75 7.95
CA ALA A 256 -12.57 6.77 8.72
C ALA A 256 -14.06 7.14 8.75
N PHE A 257 -14.93 6.16 8.56
CA PHE A 257 -16.39 6.33 8.59
C PHE A 257 -16.98 5.59 9.78
N ILE A 258 -17.80 6.30 10.56
CA ILE A 258 -18.37 5.84 11.81
C ILE A 258 -19.88 6.10 11.78
N ALA A 259 -20.68 5.05 11.95
CA ALA A 259 -22.11 5.18 12.19
C ALA A 259 -22.36 5.38 13.69
N ILE A 260 -23.03 6.46 14.08
CA ILE A 260 -23.38 6.75 15.47
C ILE A 260 -24.88 6.60 15.66
N LYS A 261 -25.29 5.66 16.51
CA LYS A 261 -26.69 5.45 16.91
C LYS A 261 -26.91 6.03 18.31
N GLU A 262 -27.88 6.92 18.46
CA GLU A 262 -28.33 7.40 19.76
C GLU A 262 -29.43 6.47 20.28
N THR A 263 -29.28 5.98 21.51
CA THR A 263 -30.24 5.11 22.20
C THR A 263 -30.63 5.73 23.53
N SER A 264 -31.56 5.10 24.25
CA SER A 264 -31.84 5.48 25.64
C SER A 264 -30.64 5.32 26.58
N GLY A 265 -29.64 4.51 26.19
CA GLY A 265 -28.39 4.32 26.92
C GLY A 265 -27.27 5.31 26.56
N GLY A 266 -27.49 6.19 25.57
CA GLY A 266 -26.50 7.12 25.05
C GLY A 266 -26.12 6.84 23.59
N TYR A 267 -25.04 7.47 23.15
CA TYR A 267 -24.48 7.37 21.81
C TYR A 267 -23.55 6.16 21.69
N ILE A 268 -23.84 5.31 20.71
CA ILE A 268 -23.08 4.09 20.40
C ILE A 268 -22.49 4.26 18.99
N PRO A 269 -21.18 4.53 18.88
CA PRO A 269 -20.49 4.58 17.60
C PRO A 269 -20.07 3.18 17.16
N VAL A 270 -20.20 2.90 15.86
CA VAL A 270 -19.72 1.70 15.20
C VAL A 270 -18.90 2.10 13.98
N VAL A 271 -17.64 1.66 13.95
CA VAL A 271 -16.73 1.93 12.83
C VAL A 271 -17.17 1.08 11.64
N LEU A 272 -17.47 1.72 10.51
CA LEU A 272 -17.75 1.03 9.25
C LEU A 272 -16.46 0.68 8.53
N THR A 273 -15.55 1.64 8.42
CA THR A 273 -14.22 1.44 7.84
C THR A 273 -13.23 2.49 8.33
N SER A 274 -11.95 2.15 8.33
CA SER A 274 -10.82 3.04 8.65
C SER A 274 -9.73 2.83 7.63
N ALA A 275 -9.63 3.74 6.65
CA ALA A 275 -8.74 3.63 5.51
C ALA A 275 -7.84 4.88 5.39
N PHE A 276 -7.21 5.26 6.51
CA PHE A 276 -6.18 6.28 6.51
C PHE A 276 -4.94 5.79 5.75
N ASP A 277 -4.42 6.63 4.88
CA ASP A 277 -3.18 6.36 4.16
C ASP A 277 -2.50 7.69 3.88
N PHE A 278 -1.52 8.03 4.73
CA PHE A 278 -0.79 9.28 4.62
C PHE A 278 0.24 9.30 3.48
N VAL A 279 0.52 8.14 2.88
CA VAL A 279 1.44 7.98 1.76
C VAL A 279 0.71 8.24 0.44
N ASN A 280 -0.39 7.53 0.19
CA ASN A 280 -1.13 7.62 -1.07
C ASN A 280 -2.27 8.65 -1.03
N GLN A 281 -2.67 9.10 0.17
CA GLN A 281 -3.65 10.17 0.39
C GLN A 281 -4.97 9.97 -0.36
N PRO A 282 -5.61 8.79 -0.26
CA PRO A 282 -6.88 8.52 -0.92
C PRO A 282 -7.95 9.47 -0.38
N LYS A 283 -8.90 9.83 -1.24
CA LYS A 283 -10.11 10.55 -0.86
C LYS A 283 -11.30 9.64 -1.03
N TYR A 284 -12.29 9.79 -0.15
CA TYR A 284 -13.48 8.95 -0.13
C TYR A 284 -14.74 9.80 -0.21
N GLU A 285 -15.76 9.20 -0.81
CA GLU A 285 -17.13 9.69 -0.77
C GLU A 285 -18.03 8.63 -0.14
N ALA A 286 -19.17 9.08 0.39
CA ALA A 286 -20.21 8.20 0.89
C ALA A 286 -21.59 8.58 0.35
N ILE A 287 -22.41 7.57 0.07
CA ILE A 287 -23.80 7.70 -0.34
C ILE A 287 -24.68 6.93 0.65
N VAL A 288 -25.86 7.47 0.95
CA VAL A 288 -26.83 6.87 1.85
C VAL A 288 -28.14 6.64 1.10
N SER A 289 -28.59 5.39 1.01
CA SER A 289 -29.87 5.04 0.38
C SER A 289 -30.35 3.65 0.80
N ASP A 290 -31.65 3.42 0.74
CA ASP A 290 -32.25 2.08 0.83
C ASP A 290 -32.01 1.33 -0.48
N LEU A 291 -31.01 0.45 -0.46
CA LEU A 291 -30.57 -0.40 -1.57
C LEU A 291 -31.15 -1.81 -1.47
N THR A 292 -31.50 -2.26 -0.26
CA THR A 292 -32.05 -3.60 -0.01
C THR A 292 -33.58 -3.66 -0.13
N GLY A 293 -34.24 -2.51 -0.08
CA GLY A 293 -35.70 -2.37 -0.15
C GLY A 293 -36.41 -2.69 1.16
N ASP A 294 -35.70 -2.75 2.29
CA ASP A 294 -36.24 -3.10 3.60
C ASP A 294 -36.75 -1.88 4.40
N GLY A 295 -36.60 -0.67 3.86
CA GLY A 295 -36.99 0.59 4.49
C GLY A 295 -35.94 1.16 5.43
N VAL A 296 -34.78 0.52 5.59
CA VAL A 296 -33.59 1.02 6.28
C VAL A 296 -32.56 1.40 5.22
N VAL A 297 -31.73 2.40 5.53
CA VAL A 297 -30.70 2.86 4.58
C VAL A 297 -29.41 2.07 4.74
N GLU A 298 -28.78 1.79 3.60
CA GLU A 298 -27.39 1.36 3.51
C GLU A 298 -26.45 2.57 3.35
N VAL A 299 -25.21 2.39 3.81
CA VAL A 299 -24.10 3.34 3.59
C VAL A 299 -23.13 2.74 2.59
N VAL A 300 -22.93 3.41 1.46
CA VAL A 300 -21.97 3.07 0.42
C VAL A 300 -20.75 3.97 0.56
N ILE A 301 -19.54 3.40 0.65
CA ILE A 301 -18.27 4.13 0.80
C ILE A 301 -17.32 3.71 -0.31
N PHE A 302 -16.73 4.68 -1.01
CA PHE A 302 -15.85 4.41 -2.15
C PHE A 302 -14.79 5.51 -2.31
N PRO A 303 -13.62 5.19 -2.89
CA PRO A 303 -12.62 6.20 -3.18
C PRO A 303 -13.02 7.07 -4.39
N GLU A 304 -12.68 8.36 -4.38
CA GLU A 304 -12.91 9.28 -5.51
C GLU A 304 -12.06 8.93 -6.75
N GLN A 305 -10.92 8.29 -6.51
CA GLN A 305 -9.92 7.93 -7.52
C GLN A 305 -9.59 6.44 -7.44
N PRO A 306 -9.35 5.77 -8.57
CA PRO A 306 -8.95 4.39 -8.57
C PRO A 306 -7.61 4.22 -7.87
N GLY A 307 -7.44 3.04 -7.25
CA GLY A 307 -6.13 2.61 -6.77
C GLY A 307 -5.15 2.37 -7.92
N VAL A 308 -3.98 1.84 -7.58
CA VAL A 308 -2.95 1.50 -8.57
C VAL A 308 -3.49 0.43 -9.54
N GLY A 309 -3.39 0.69 -10.85
CA GLY A 309 -3.63 -0.33 -11.89
C GLY A 309 -4.91 -0.18 -12.72
N ALA A 310 -5.61 0.96 -12.67
CA ALA A 310 -6.79 1.22 -13.53
C ALA A 310 -7.90 0.14 -13.41
N ARG A 311 -8.07 -0.38 -12.19
CA ARG A 311 -9.13 -1.34 -11.85
C ARG A 311 -10.22 -0.66 -11.05
N LEU A 312 -11.46 -0.94 -11.40
CA LEU A 312 -12.63 -0.57 -10.61
C LEU A 312 -12.80 -1.59 -9.49
N GLU A 313 -12.54 -1.17 -8.26
CA GLU A 313 -12.81 -1.95 -7.06
C GLU A 313 -14.28 -1.80 -6.63
N ALA A 314 -14.80 -2.82 -5.93
CA ALA A 314 -16.13 -2.75 -5.34
C ALA A 314 -16.19 -1.69 -4.22
N PRO A 315 -17.26 -0.88 -4.16
CA PRO A 315 -17.48 0.02 -3.03
C PRO A 315 -17.84 -0.82 -1.79
N LEU A 316 -17.55 -0.30 -0.60
CA LEU A 316 -17.98 -0.91 0.65
C LEU A 316 -19.43 -0.51 0.92
N VAL A 317 -20.32 -1.49 1.05
CA VAL A 317 -21.74 -1.22 1.36
C VAL A 317 -22.06 -1.84 2.72
N PHE A 318 -22.66 -1.05 3.61
CA PHE A 318 -23.03 -1.49 4.95
C PHE A 318 -24.53 -1.35 5.18
N SER A 319 -25.19 -2.43 5.56
CA SER A 319 -26.55 -2.37 6.11
C SER A 319 -26.49 -1.97 7.58
N LEU A 320 -27.37 -1.04 7.95
CA LEU A 320 -27.47 -0.53 9.32
C LEU A 320 -28.67 -1.12 10.10
N LEU A 321 -29.34 -2.12 9.52
CA LEU A 321 -30.53 -2.76 10.10
C LEU A 321 -30.24 -3.36 11.49
N GLU A 322 -29.14 -4.11 11.59
CA GLU A 322 -28.69 -4.74 12.83
C GLU A 322 -27.87 -3.79 13.72
N GLU A 323 -27.69 -4.13 14.99
CA GLU A 323 -26.88 -3.33 15.92
C GLU A 323 -25.41 -3.23 15.46
N ALA A 324 -24.85 -4.35 15.02
CA ALA A 324 -23.57 -4.41 14.31
C ALA A 324 -23.84 -4.32 12.79
N PRO A 325 -23.35 -3.28 12.10
CA PRO A 325 -23.51 -3.14 10.66
C PRO A 325 -22.95 -4.34 9.90
N GLU A 326 -23.71 -4.81 8.91
CA GLU A 326 -23.32 -5.93 8.06
C GLU A 326 -22.77 -5.40 6.73
N ALA A 327 -21.58 -5.85 6.34
CA ALA A 327 -21.03 -5.54 5.03
C ALA A 327 -21.73 -6.38 3.95
N LEU A 328 -22.41 -5.71 3.02
CA LEU A 328 -23.12 -6.32 1.91
C LEU A 328 -22.17 -6.55 0.73
N PRO A 329 -22.01 -7.78 0.22
CA PRO A 329 -21.02 -8.09 -0.80
C PRO A 329 -21.46 -7.70 -2.21
N PHE A 330 -20.48 -7.49 -3.10
CA PHE A 330 -20.68 -7.45 -4.54
C PHE A 330 -20.40 -8.80 -5.16
N ASN A 331 -21.02 -9.07 -6.32
CA ASN A 331 -20.66 -10.24 -7.11
C ASN A 331 -19.17 -10.17 -7.52
N PRO A 332 -18.33 -11.10 -7.04
CA PRO A 332 -16.88 -11.09 -7.26
C PRO A 332 -16.48 -11.55 -8.67
N ALA A 333 -17.42 -12.07 -9.46
CA ALA A 333 -17.19 -12.28 -10.89
C ALA A 333 -17.42 -11.00 -11.71
N ALA A 334 -18.06 -9.99 -11.13
CA ALA A 334 -18.31 -8.70 -11.79
C ALA A 334 -17.27 -7.63 -11.42
N LEU A 335 -16.66 -7.72 -10.25
CA LEU A 335 -15.63 -6.79 -9.75
C LEU A 335 -14.48 -7.55 -9.06
N PRO A 336 -13.21 -7.07 -9.15
CA PRO A 336 -12.81 -5.83 -9.81
C PRO A 336 -12.78 -5.91 -11.34
N LEU A 337 -13.09 -4.79 -12.02
CA LEU A 337 -13.14 -4.69 -13.48
C LEU A 337 -11.94 -3.89 -14.02
N GLU A 338 -11.23 -4.42 -15.01
CA GLU A 338 -10.16 -3.70 -15.69
C GLU A 338 -10.72 -2.71 -16.72
N LEU A 339 -10.52 -1.41 -16.49
CA LEU A 339 -10.96 -0.35 -17.42
C LEU A 339 -9.83 0.16 -18.33
N GLY A 340 -8.59 -0.29 -18.09
CA GLY A 340 -7.45 -0.13 -19.02
C GLY A 340 -6.86 1.28 -19.15
N SER A 341 -7.43 2.27 -18.49
CA SER A 341 -6.95 3.65 -18.49
C SER A 341 -7.28 4.35 -17.17
N GLU A 342 -6.69 5.51 -16.90
CA GLU A 342 -7.10 6.32 -15.75
C GLU A 342 -8.55 6.77 -15.91
N PHE A 343 -9.34 6.66 -14.84
CA PHE A 343 -10.75 7.03 -14.83
C PHE A 343 -11.12 7.70 -13.50
N ALA A 344 -12.21 8.47 -13.51
CA ALA A 344 -12.81 8.97 -12.29
C ALA A 344 -13.85 7.96 -11.78
N ILE A 345 -13.87 7.70 -10.48
CA ILE A 345 -14.91 6.86 -9.88
C ILE A 345 -16.13 7.73 -9.62
N ARG A 346 -17.30 7.33 -10.15
CA ARG A 346 -18.57 7.96 -9.83
C ARG A 346 -19.63 6.91 -9.58
N TRP A 347 -19.95 6.71 -8.31
CA TRP A 347 -21.09 5.92 -7.88
C TRP A 347 -22.29 6.84 -7.65
N GLN A 348 -23.47 6.37 -8.02
CA GLN A 348 -24.73 7.08 -7.85
C GLN A 348 -25.84 6.09 -7.53
N VAL A 349 -26.87 6.57 -6.86
CA VAL A 349 -28.09 5.80 -6.63
C VAL A 349 -29.12 6.18 -7.68
N ILE A 350 -29.73 5.18 -8.32
CA ILE A 350 -30.83 5.38 -9.28
C ILE A 350 -32.07 4.64 -8.80
N ALA A 351 -33.25 5.18 -9.11
CA ALA A 351 -34.51 4.54 -8.77
C ALA A 351 -34.72 3.27 -9.59
N ASN A 352 -35.09 2.17 -8.92
CA ASN A 352 -35.52 0.93 -9.55
C ASN A 352 -37.05 0.96 -9.79
N ALA A 353 -37.52 0.28 -10.84
CA ALA A 353 -38.94 0.09 -11.14
C ALA A 353 -39.73 -0.55 -9.97
N ASP A 354 -39.09 -1.38 -9.14
CA ASP A 354 -39.71 -2.12 -8.04
C ASP A 354 -39.70 -1.39 -6.68
N LYS A 355 -39.61 -0.05 -6.67
CA LYS A 355 -39.54 0.82 -5.47
C LYS A 355 -38.26 0.71 -4.61
N GLY A 356 -37.30 -0.12 -5.01
CA GLY A 356 -35.94 -0.09 -4.44
C GLY A 356 -35.04 0.92 -5.14
N SER A 357 -33.75 0.91 -4.79
CA SER A 357 -32.74 1.71 -5.48
C SER A 357 -31.61 0.80 -5.98
N ASP A 358 -31.12 1.08 -7.19
CA ASP A 358 -29.95 0.40 -7.75
C ASP A 358 -28.71 1.30 -7.60
N LEU A 359 -27.54 0.67 -7.63
CA LEU A 359 -26.26 1.37 -7.60
C LEU A 359 -25.67 1.46 -9.02
N LEU A 360 -25.46 2.67 -9.51
CA LEU A 360 -24.88 2.96 -10.82
C LEU A 360 -23.43 3.42 -10.67
N PHE A 361 -22.51 2.68 -11.28
CA PHE A 361 -21.18 3.20 -11.61
C PHE A 361 -21.21 3.86 -12.97
N SER A 362 -20.56 5.02 -13.11
CA SER A 362 -20.38 5.68 -14.40
C SER A 362 -19.01 6.32 -14.54
N THR A 363 -18.42 6.23 -15.73
CA THR A 363 -17.18 6.93 -16.06
C THR A 363 -17.00 7.13 -17.56
N SER A 364 -16.06 8.01 -17.93
CA SER A 364 -15.60 8.16 -19.31
C SER A 364 -14.13 7.83 -19.39
N ILE A 365 -13.77 6.94 -20.31
CA ILE A 365 -12.41 6.46 -20.55
C ILE A 365 -12.00 6.64 -22.01
N PHE A 366 -10.71 6.46 -22.29
CA PHE A 366 -10.10 6.63 -23.62
C PHE A 366 -10.34 8.03 -24.23
N PRO A 367 -9.64 9.09 -23.77
CA PRO A 367 -9.94 10.48 -24.18
C PRO A 367 -9.86 10.73 -25.70
N ALA A 368 -9.06 9.98 -26.44
CA ALA A 368 -8.98 10.07 -27.90
C ALA A 368 -10.15 9.39 -28.62
N CYS A 369 -10.77 8.38 -28.02
CA CYS A 369 -11.99 7.75 -28.53
C CYS A 369 -12.91 7.43 -27.34
N PRO A 370 -13.64 8.44 -26.82
CA PRO A 370 -14.33 8.34 -25.54
C PRO A 370 -15.34 7.19 -25.51
N VAL A 371 -15.24 6.36 -24.48
CA VAL A 371 -16.26 5.38 -24.12
C VAL A 371 -16.88 5.80 -22.80
N GLU A 372 -18.19 5.97 -22.80
CA GLU A 372 -18.98 6.11 -21.57
C GLU A 372 -19.33 4.72 -21.05
N VAL A 373 -18.88 4.41 -19.85
CA VAL A 373 -19.16 3.13 -19.18
C VAL A 373 -20.22 3.37 -18.14
N ARG A 374 -21.29 2.57 -18.15
CA ARG A 374 -22.37 2.59 -17.16
C ARG A 374 -22.68 1.17 -16.70
N LEU A 375 -22.47 0.91 -15.42
CA LEU A 375 -22.69 -0.42 -14.82
C LEU A 375 -23.73 -0.27 -13.70
N VAL A 376 -24.84 -1.01 -13.82
CA VAL A 376 -25.90 -0.99 -12.82
C VAL A 376 -25.85 -2.28 -12.01
N TYR A 377 -25.80 -2.13 -10.70
CA TYR A 377 -25.80 -3.22 -9.74
C TYR A 377 -27.07 -3.17 -8.89
N ARG A 378 -27.66 -4.35 -8.66
CA ARG A 378 -28.87 -4.51 -7.87
C ARG A 378 -28.64 -5.53 -6.77
N TRP A 379 -29.14 -5.21 -5.58
CA TRP A 379 -29.25 -6.18 -4.50
C TRP A 379 -30.25 -7.27 -4.87
N ASN A 380 -29.80 -8.52 -4.90
CA ASN A 380 -30.66 -9.67 -5.22
C ASN A 380 -31.14 -10.44 -3.97
N GLY A 381 -30.88 -9.91 -2.78
CA GLY A 381 -31.10 -10.60 -1.49
C GLY A 381 -29.82 -11.12 -0.84
N GLU A 382 -28.71 -11.20 -1.57
CA GLU A 382 -27.43 -11.72 -1.07
C GLU A 382 -26.21 -10.91 -1.47
N GLU A 383 -26.21 -10.37 -2.69
CA GLU A 383 -25.11 -9.59 -3.22
C GLU A 383 -25.62 -8.53 -4.21
N PHE A 384 -24.78 -7.53 -4.45
CA PHE A 384 -24.95 -6.61 -5.56
C PHE A 384 -24.48 -7.29 -6.86
N ALA A 385 -25.44 -7.75 -7.66
CA ALA A 385 -25.21 -8.38 -8.95
C ALA A 385 -25.40 -7.38 -10.11
N PRO A 386 -24.60 -7.47 -11.19
CA PRO A 386 -24.79 -6.61 -12.34
C PRO A 386 -26.13 -6.95 -13.04
N VAL A 387 -26.95 -5.94 -13.28
CA VAL A 387 -28.23 -6.07 -14.01
C VAL A 387 -28.20 -5.39 -15.37
N ASN A 388 -27.31 -4.41 -15.56
CA ASN A 388 -27.10 -3.76 -16.85
C ASN A 388 -25.64 -3.32 -16.98
N GLN A 389 -25.09 -3.46 -18.19
CA GLN A 389 -23.76 -2.99 -18.56
C GLN A 389 -23.89 -2.32 -19.92
N ASP A 390 -23.49 -1.04 -20.00
CA ASP A 390 -23.64 -0.21 -21.19
C ASP A 390 -22.31 0.50 -21.46
N PHE A 391 -21.77 0.27 -22.66
CA PHE A 391 -20.52 0.84 -23.14
C PHE A 391 -20.82 1.64 -24.41
N GLN A 392 -20.94 2.95 -24.27
CA GLN A 392 -21.31 3.81 -25.38
C GLN A 392 -20.11 4.55 -25.93
N LEU A 393 -19.77 4.26 -27.19
CA LEU A 393 -18.75 4.99 -27.90
C LEU A 393 -19.25 6.36 -28.36
N LYS A 394 -18.44 7.40 -28.14
CA LYS A 394 -18.65 8.75 -28.68
C LYS A 394 -17.48 9.13 -29.58
N PRO A 395 -17.42 8.61 -30.82
CA PRO A 395 -16.28 8.83 -31.69
C PRO A 395 -16.13 10.32 -32.04
N ASN A 396 -14.89 10.79 -32.02
CA ASN A 396 -14.55 12.13 -32.52
C ASN A 396 -13.91 11.98 -33.91
N PRO A 397 -14.44 12.62 -34.96
CA PRO A 397 -13.90 12.52 -36.32
C PRO A 397 -12.40 12.84 -36.42
N GLY A 398 -11.89 13.75 -35.58
CA GLY A 398 -10.48 14.14 -35.59
C GLY A 398 -9.52 13.09 -35.03
N THR A 399 -10.02 12.08 -34.31
CA THR A 399 -9.21 11.06 -33.63
C THR A 399 -9.72 9.64 -33.88
N LEU A 400 -10.57 9.45 -34.89
CA LEU A 400 -11.23 8.17 -35.18
C LEU A 400 -10.26 6.99 -35.30
N ALA A 401 -9.06 7.20 -35.86
CA ALA A 401 -8.04 6.15 -36.00
C ALA A 401 -7.67 5.50 -34.65
N THR A 402 -7.67 6.28 -33.57
CA THR A 402 -7.32 5.81 -32.21
C THR A 402 -8.37 4.85 -31.64
N CYS A 403 -9.59 4.83 -32.17
CA CYS A 403 -10.65 3.94 -31.71
C CYS A 403 -10.33 2.45 -31.90
N ARG A 404 -9.38 2.10 -32.80
CA ARG A 404 -8.86 0.73 -32.91
C ARG A 404 -8.30 0.24 -31.58
N HIS A 405 -7.56 1.08 -30.83
CA HIS A 405 -6.99 0.69 -29.53
C HIS A 405 -8.07 0.48 -28.47
N THR A 406 -9.14 1.26 -28.51
CA THR A 406 -10.31 1.06 -27.65
C THR A 406 -10.97 -0.29 -27.92
N VAL A 407 -11.16 -0.65 -29.19
CA VAL A 407 -11.72 -1.96 -29.58
C VAL A 407 -10.77 -3.11 -29.22
N GLU A 408 -9.46 -2.95 -29.42
CA GLU A 408 -8.46 -3.94 -28.99
C GLU A 408 -8.48 -4.13 -27.47
N HIS A 409 -8.65 -3.06 -26.69
CA HIS A 409 -8.79 -3.17 -25.25
C HIS A 409 -10.08 -3.91 -24.86
N ALA A 410 -11.22 -3.54 -25.47
CA ALA A 410 -12.50 -4.21 -25.22
C ALA A 410 -12.43 -5.72 -25.49
N ALA A 411 -11.78 -6.11 -26.60
CA ALA A 411 -11.60 -7.52 -26.98
C ALA A 411 -10.82 -8.31 -25.93
N ASN A 412 -9.84 -7.66 -25.28
CA ASN A 412 -8.97 -8.28 -24.28
C ASN A 412 -9.55 -8.25 -22.85
N ALA A 413 -10.33 -7.21 -22.51
CA ALA A 413 -10.69 -6.92 -21.11
C ALA A 413 -12.20 -6.94 -20.82
N TRP A 414 -13.06 -6.58 -21.78
CA TRP A 414 -14.51 -6.40 -21.56
C TRP A 414 -15.36 -7.49 -22.19
N GLY A 415 -14.78 -8.29 -23.07
CA GLY A 415 -15.43 -9.45 -23.70
C GLY A 415 -16.02 -9.15 -25.08
N ALA A 416 -16.41 -10.22 -25.76
CA ALA A 416 -16.77 -10.18 -27.17
C ALA A 416 -18.05 -9.39 -27.49
N ALA A 417 -19.06 -9.43 -26.62
CA ALA A 417 -20.32 -8.69 -26.82
C ALA A 417 -20.07 -7.18 -26.85
N VAL A 418 -19.42 -6.64 -25.81
CA VAL A 418 -19.02 -5.22 -25.76
C VAL A 418 -18.14 -4.85 -26.95
N THR A 419 -17.22 -5.74 -27.34
CA THR A 419 -16.37 -5.52 -28.52
C THR A 419 -17.19 -5.40 -29.80
N ALA A 420 -18.14 -6.30 -30.01
CA ALA A 420 -19.03 -6.28 -31.17
C ALA A 420 -19.86 -4.98 -31.22
N ASP A 421 -20.44 -4.56 -30.10
CA ASP A 421 -21.21 -3.31 -29.98
C ASP A 421 -20.38 -2.08 -30.36
N LEU A 422 -19.16 -1.98 -29.83
CA LEU A 422 -18.25 -0.87 -30.13
C LEU A 422 -17.80 -0.89 -31.60
N MET A 423 -17.56 -2.08 -32.16
CA MET A 423 -17.19 -2.24 -33.57
C MET A 423 -18.34 -1.88 -34.51
N ALA A 424 -19.56 -2.30 -34.20
CA ALA A 424 -20.76 -1.97 -34.94
C ALA A 424 -21.05 -0.46 -34.90
N ALA A 425 -20.84 0.19 -33.75
CA ALA A 425 -21.01 1.64 -33.62
C ALA A 425 -20.05 2.45 -34.51
N LEU A 426 -18.89 1.88 -34.87
CA LEU A 426 -17.87 2.51 -35.73
C LEU A 426 -17.97 2.12 -37.20
N GLU A 427 -18.75 1.09 -37.54
CA GLU A 427 -18.72 0.43 -38.85
C GLU A 427 -18.90 1.42 -40.01
N LYS A 428 -19.80 2.39 -39.86
CA LYS A 428 -20.09 3.38 -40.90
C LYS A 428 -18.94 4.35 -41.16
N ASP A 429 -18.16 4.68 -40.13
CA ASP A 429 -17.13 5.71 -40.20
C ASP A 429 -15.72 5.11 -40.36
N TRP A 430 -15.60 3.78 -40.30
CA TRP A 430 -14.33 3.05 -40.41
C TRP A 430 -14.06 2.54 -41.84
N PRO A 431 -12.82 2.60 -42.36
CA PRO A 431 -11.63 3.24 -41.77
C PRO A 431 -11.59 4.75 -42.04
N PRO A 432 -10.96 5.54 -41.15
CA PRO A 432 -10.64 6.94 -41.44
C PRO A 432 -9.59 7.06 -42.57
N ALA A 433 -9.44 8.27 -43.12
CA ALA A 433 -8.53 8.52 -44.24
C ALA A 433 -7.05 8.22 -43.94
N ALA A 434 -6.63 8.33 -42.68
CA ALA A 434 -5.27 8.05 -42.25
C ALA A 434 -5.23 7.50 -40.80
N ASP A 435 -4.18 6.75 -40.49
CA ASP A 435 -3.85 6.21 -39.18
C ASP A 435 -3.30 7.29 -38.21
N GLU A 436 -2.91 6.90 -37.00
CA GLU A 436 -2.42 7.84 -35.99
C GLU A 436 -1.06 8.47 -36.36
N GLN A 437 -0.38 7.94 -37.39
CA GLN A 437 0.88 8.48 -37.93
C GLN A 437 0.66 9.24 -39.25
N GLY A 438 -0.59 9.43 -39.68
CA GLY A 438 -0.95 10.14 -40.90
C GLY A 438 -0.74 9.31 -42.19
N LYS A 439 -0.55 7.99 -42.09
CA LYS A 439 -0.46 7.11 -43.26
C LYS A 439 -1.86 6.61 -43.65
N PRO A 440 -2.15 6.46 -44.94
CA PRO A 440 -3.43 5.90 -45.36
C PRO A 440 -3.57 4.46 -44.88
N PHE A 441 -4.80 4.08 -44.49
CA PHE A 441 -5.12 2.68 -44.21
C PHE A 441 -5.02 1.83 -45.48
N PRO A 442 -4.78 0.50 -45.34
CA PRO A 442 -4.93 -0.44 -46.44
C PRO A 442 -6.31 -0.31 -47.11
N SER A 443 -6.37 -0.49 -48.43
CA SER A 443 -7.62 -0.35 -49.18
C SER A 443 -8.72 -1.33 -48.77
N ASP A 444 -8.34 -2.46 -48.15
CA ASP A 444 -9.23 -3.51 -47.65
C ASP A 444 -9.44 -3.43 -46.12
N ALA A 445 -9.12 -2.32 -45.46
CA ALA A 445 -9.27 -2.18 -44.01
C ALA A 445 -10.75 -2.18 -43.54
N GLY A 446 -11.70 -1.76 -44.39
CA GLY A 446 -13.14 -1.91 -44.10
C GLY A 446 -13.58 -3.38 -44.12
N ASP A 447 -12.98 -4.19 -44.99
CA ASP A 447 -13.20 -5.63 -45.03
C ASP A 447 -12.62 -6.35 -43.81
N GLU A 448 -11.43 -5.91 -43.34
CA GLU A 448 -10.85 -6.37 -42.06
C GLU A 448 -11.83 -6.12 -40.90
N TRP A 449 -12.38 -4.91 -40.84
CA TRP A 449 -13.28 -4.50 -39.77
C TRP A 449 -14.54 -5.36 -39.73
N ARG A 450 -15.18 -5.58 -40.88
CA ARG A 450 -16.37 -6.44 -41.01
C ARG A 450 -16.06 -7.91 -40.68
N TYR A 451 -14.89 -8.41 -41.08
CA TYR A 451 -14.45 -9.76 -40.71
C TYR A 451 -14.33 -9.88 -39.19
N ARG A 452 -13.61 -8.96 -38.55
CA ARG A 452 -13.43 -8.93 -37.09
C ARG A 452 -14.75 -8.78 -36.34
N LEU A 453 -15.66 -7.92 -36.81
CA LEU A 453 -17.01 -7.76 -36.24
C LEU A 453 -17.79 -9.08 -36.27
N GLY A 454 -17.75 -9.79 -37.41
CA GLY A 454 -18.37 -11.11 -37.53
C GLY A 454 -17.79 -12.15 -36.54
N ILE A 455 -16.48 -12.14 -36.33
CA ILE A 455 -15.81 -12.98 -35.31
C ILE A 455 -16.26 -12.58 -33.90
N SER A 456 -16.34 -11.28 -33.59
CA SER A 456 -16.81 -10.79 -32.29
C SER A 456 -18.25 -11.20 -32.01
N TYR A 457 -19.17 -11.11 -32.98
CA TYR A 457 -20.53 -11.64 -32.82
C TYR A 457 -20.54 -13.15 -32.54
N ALA A 458 -19.69 -13.92 -33.23
CA ALA A 458 -19.61 -15.36 -32.99
C ALA A 458 -19.14 -15.66 -31.56
N LEU A 459 -18.12 -14.93 -31.07
CA LEU A 459 -17.62 -15.00 -29.71
C LEU A 459 -18.56 -14.37 -28.65
N ALA A 460 -19.53 -13.57 -29.06
CA ALA A 460 -20.61 -13.08 -28.20
C ALA A 460 -21.78 -14.09 -28.09
N GLY A 461 -21.74 -15.19 -28.84
CA GLY A 461 -22.83 -16.16 -28.93
C GLY A 461 -23.92 -15.79 -29.94
N GLU A 462 -23.73 -14.72 -30.72
CA GLU A 462 -24.68 -14.20 -31.70
C GLU A 462 -24.47 -14.81 -33.08
N ALA A 463 -24.67 -16.13 -33.17
CA ALA A 463 -24.34 -16.93 -34.35
C ALA A 463 -24.97 -16.42 -35.65
N GLU A 464 -26.23 -15.97 -35.60
CA GLU A 464 -26.95 -15.49 -36.78
C GLU A 464 -26.41 -14.14 -37.27
N GLN A 465 -26.09 -13.21 -36.35
CA GLN A 465 -25.48 -11.93 -36.72
C GLN A 465 -24.08 -12.13 -37.29
N ALA A 466 -23.27 -12.98 -36.65
CA ALA A 466 -21.96 -13.36 -37.14
C ALA A 466 -22.00 -13.89 -38.58
N LYS A 467 -22.92 -14.82 -38.86
CA LYS A 467 -23.10 -15.38 -40.20
C LYS A 467 -23.55 -14.32 -41.20
N ALA A 468 -24.51 -13.48 -40.82
CA ALA A 468 -25.01 -12.41 -41.69
C ALA A 468 -23.89 -11.42 -42.08
N THR A 469 -23.14 -10.90 -41.10
CA THR A 469 -22.03 -9.97 -41.33
C THR A 469 -20.94 -10.58 -42.21
N LEU A 470 -20.55 -11.83 -41.96
CA LEU A 470 -19.53 -12.50 -42.77
C LEU A 470 -20.02 -12.84 -44.19
N GLN A 471 -21.30 -13.20 -44.35
CA GLN A 471 -21.90 -13.43 -45.66
C GLN A 471 -21.99 -12.14 -46.48
N GLU A 472 -22.32 -11.02 -45.84
CA GLU A 472 -22.35 -9.70 -46.47
C GLU A 472 -20.95 -9.29 -46.96
N LEU A 473 -19.92 -9.46 -46.12
CA LEU A 473 -18.52 -9.25 -46.53
C LEU A 473 -18.14 -10.09 -47.75
N ILE A 474 -18.62 -11.34 -47.84
CA ILE A 474 -18.33 -12.21 -48.99
C ILE A 474 -19.06 -11.75 -50.25
N ALA A 475 -20.27 -11.25 -50.11
CA ALA A 475 -21.13 -10.82 -51.20
C ALA A 475 -20.74 -9.44 -51.76
N SER A 476 -20.34 -8.51 -50.89
CA SER A 476 -20.04 -7.12 -51.23
C SER A 476 -18.80 -6.60 -50.48
N PRO A 477 -17.61 -7.12 -50.78
CA PRO A 477 -16.37 -6.59 -50.21
C PRO A 477 -16.05 -5.21 -50.79
N ASP A 478 -15.32 -4.39 -50.04
CA ASP A 478 -14.82 -3.09 -50.51
C ASP A 478 -13.78 -3.29 -51.61
N VAL A 479 -12.99 -4.36 -51.51
CA VAL A 479 -12.03 -4.78 -52.54
C VAL A 479 -12.38 -6.19 -53.02
N ALA A 480 -12.62 -6.36 -54.32
CA ALA A 480 -13.08 -7.64 -54.88
C ALA A 480 -12.16 -8.85 -54.55
N ASP A 481 -10.85 -8.61 -54.52
CA ASP A 481 -9.81 -9.59 -54.20
C ASP A 481 -9.29 -9.48 -52.75
N SER A 482 -10.08 -8.87 -51.86
CA SER A 482 -9.78 -8.75 -50.43
C SER A 482 -9.46 -10.12 -49.81
N HIS A 483 -8.36 -10.20 -49.08
CA HIS A 483 -7.97 -11.43 -48.42
C HIS A 483 -8.93 -11.80 -47.27
N TRP A 484 -9.56 -10.80 -46.64
CA TRP A 484 -10.57 -10.98 -45.59
C TRP A 484 -11.81 -11.73 -46.09
N ARG A 485 -12.18 -11.56 -47.36
CA ARG A 485 -13.25 -12.34 -47.99
C ARG A 485 -12.93 -13.84 -47.99
N GLN A 486 -11.68 -14.21 -48.26
CA GLN A 486 -11.25 -15.63 -48.23
C GLN A 486 -11.22 -16.17 -46.79
N LEU A 487 -10.81 -15.35 -45.83
CA LEU A 487 -10.82 -15.72 -44.41
C LEU A 487 -12.26 -15.91 -43.90
N ALA A 488 -13.18 -15.02 -44.27
CA ALA A 488 -14.61 -15.14 -43.95
C ALA A 488 -15.21 -16.44 -44.50
N GLN A 489 -14.91 -16.79 -45.77
CA GLN A 489 -15.35 -18.05 -46.37
C GLN A 489 -14.83 -19.28 -45.60
N ARG A 490 -13.55 -19.27 -45.20
CA ARG A 490 -12.96 -20.36 -44.42
C ARG A 490 -13.58 -20.46 -43.04
N PHE A 491 -13.81 -19.33 -42.37
CA PHE A 491 -14.46 -19.31 -41.06
C PHE A 491 -15.87 -19.89 -41.14
N LEU A 492 -16.71 -19.43 -42.09
CA LEU A 492 -18.07 -19.93 -42.25
C LEU A 492 -18.14 -21.40 -42.68
N ALA A 493 -17.15 -21.88 -43.45
CA ALA A 493 -17.06 -23.30 -43.77
C ALA A 493 -16.80 -24.17 -42.52
N ALA A 494 -16.08 -23.63 -41.54
CA ALA A 494 -15.83 -24.28 -40.26
C ALA A 494 -16.94 -24.04 -39.21
N TYR A 495 -17.67 -22.93 -39.27
CA TYR A 495 -18.65 -22.49 -38.27
C TYR A 495 -20.11 -22.69 -38.72
N ASN A 496 -20.60 -23.93 -38.62
CA ASN A 496 -21.98 -24.26 -39.02
C ASN A 496 -22.98 -24.09 -37.87
N SER A 497 -22.57 -24.43 -36.65
CA SER A 497 -23.34 -24.36 -35.41
C SER A 497 -22.52 -23.73 -34.28
N PRO A 498 -23.15 -23.27 -33.18
CA PRO A 498 -22.43 -22.74 -32.02
C PRO A 498 -21.35 -23.69 -31.46
N ASP A 499 -21.56 -25.01 -31.53
CA ASP A 499 -20.60 -26.02 -31.05
C ASP A 499 -19.30 -26.06 -31.91
N ASP A 500 -19.36 -25.59 -33.16
CA ASP A 500 -18.19 -25.57 -34.06
C ASP A 500 -17.26 -24.37 -33.81
N LEU A 501 -17.69 -23.41 -32.97
CA LEU A 501 -17.00 -22.13 -32.76
C LEU A 501 -15.54 -22.33 -32.35
N TYR A 502 -15.28 -23.23 -31.39
CA TYR A 502 -13.92 -23.49 -30.93
C TYR A 502 -13.02 -23.92 -32.08
N HIS A 503 -13.45 -24.90 -32.87
CA HIS A 503 -12.69 -25.39 -34.02
C HIS A 503 -12.45 -24.27 -35.05
N ALA A 504 -13.49 -23.50 -35.40
CA ALA A 504 -13.36 -22.36 -36.31
C ALA A 504 -12.33 -21.33 -35.80
N CYS A 505 -12.34 -21.03 -34.51
CA CYS A 505 -11.43 -20.06 -33.89
C CYS A 505 -9.98 -20.50 -33.85
N THR A 506 -9.69 -21.80 -33.74
CA THR A 506 -8.31 -22.29 -33.82
C THR A 506 -7.68 -22.03 -35.19
N GLN A 507 -8.49 -21.87 -36.25
CA GLN A 507 -8.04 -21.67 -37.62
C GLN A 507 -8.15 -20.23 -38.11
N ALA A 508 -8.79 -19.36 -37.32
CA ALA A 508 -9.15 -18.00 -37.69
C ALA A 508 -8.28 -16.97 -36.99
N GLU A 509 -7.83 -15.97 -37.75
CA GLU A 509 -7.19 -14.78 -37.18
C GLU A 509 -8.24 -13.94 -36.43
N PHE A 510 -7.80 -13.24 -35.38
CA PHE A 510 -8.62 -12.44 -34.47
C PHE A 510 -9.70 -13.18 -33.67
N CYS A 511 -9.89 -14.50 -33.87
CA CYS A 511 -10.70 -15.28 -32.96
C CYS A 511 -9.87 -15.82 -31.79
N ASP A 512 -10.30 -15.51 -30.57
CA ASP A 512 -9.68 -16.03 -29.35
C ASP A 512 -10.26 -17.42 -28.99
N PRO A 513 -9.47 -18.50 -29.10
CA PRO A 513 -9.93 -19.85 -28.76
C PRO A 513 -10.21 -20.02 -27.25
N ARG A 514 -9.66 -19.16 -26.38
CA ARG A 514 -9.98 -19.15 -24.94
C ARG A 514 -11.43 -18.75 -24.70
N GLN A 515 -11.89 -17.68 -25.35
CA GLN A 515 -13.29 -17.24 -25.25
C GLN A 515 -14.25 -18.26 -25.85
N ALA A 516 -13.90 -18.83 -27.01
CA ALA A 516 -14.68 -19.90 -27.63
C ALA A 516 -14.79 -21.15 -26.73
N LEU A 517 -13.72 -21.53 -26.02
CA LEU A 517 -13.75 -22.63 -25.05
C LEU A 517 -14.69 -22.31 -23.89
N SER A 518 -14.59 -21.11 -23.32
CA SER A 518 -15.47 -20.68 -22.22
C SER A 518 -16.94 -20.71 -22.61
N LEU A 519 -17.29 -20.27 -23.82
CA LEU A 519 -18.66 -20.36 -24.36
C LEU A 519 -19.12 -21.80 -24.52
N LEU A 520 -18.28 -22.67 -25.07
CA LEU A 520 -18.58 -24.09 -25.24
C LEU A 520 -18.88 -24.77 -23.90
N VAL A 521 -18.16 -24.41 -22.84
CA VAL A 521 -18.41 -24.90 -21.47
C VAL A 521 -19.66 -24.26 -20.85
N ALA A 522 -19.88 -22.96 -21.06
CA ALA A 522 -21.05 -22.26 -20.54
C ALA A 522 -22.38 -22.82 -21.11
N ALA A 523 -22.35 -23.42 -22.29
CA ALA A 523 -23.49 -24.12 -22.89
C ALA A 523 -23.78 -25.52 -22.27
N MET A 524 -22.95 -25.99 -21.34
CA MET A 524 -23.12 -27.28 -20.67
C MET A 524 -24.03 -27.16 -19.44
N SER A 525 -24.98 -28.09 -19.33
CA SER A 525 -25.79 -28.24 -18.12
C SER A 525 -24.98 -28.91 -17.00
N PRO A 526 -25.41 -28.82 -15.73
CA PRO A 526 -24.75 -29.54 -14.64
C PRO A 526 -24.69 -31.06 -14.85
N GLN A 527 -25.66 -31.62 -15.59
CA GLN A 527 -25.72 -33.06 -15.90
C GLN A 527 -24.66 -33.48 -16.92
N ASP A 528 -24.15 -32.54 -17.72
CA ASP A 528 -23.10 -32.80 -18.71
C ASP A 528 -21.70 -32.87 -18.07
N TYR A 529 -21.53 -32.40 -16.83
CA TYR A 529 -20.23 -32.31 -16.16
C TYR A 529 -19.42 -33.62 -16.17
N PRO A 530 -19.99 -34.81 -15.85
CA PRO A 530 -19.23 -36.06 -15.91
C PRO A 530 -18.67 -36.40 -17.30
N ALA A 531 -19.27 -35.85 -18.37
CA ALA A 531 -18.85 -36.04 -19.75
C ALA A 531 -18.16 -34.79 -20.34
N ALA A 532 -17.94 -33.73 -19.56
CA ALA A 532 -17.49 -32.44 -20.06
C ALA A 532 -16.16 -32.52 -20.83
N LEU A 533 -15.16 -33.22 -20.28
CA LEU A 533 -13.88 -33.43 -20.97
C LEU A 533 -14.04 -34.19 -22.30
N SER A 534 -14.94 -35.16 -22.37
CA SER A 534 -15.22 -35.88 -23.62
C SER A 534 -15.91 -34.99 -24.65
N ARG A 535 -16.87 -34.16 -24.21
CA ARG A 535 -17.56 -33.19 -25.07
C ARG A 535 -16.59 -32.14 -25.62
N LEU A 536 -15.69 -31.61 -24.78
CA LEU A 536 -14.63 -30.70 -25.23
C LEU A 536 -13.74 -31.35 -26.30
N TRP A 537 -13.35 -32.62 -26.09
CA TRP A 537 -12.56 -33.35 -27.08
C TRP A 537 -13.30 -33.54 -28.41
N GLN A 538 -14.59 -33.89 -28.37
CA GLN A 538 -15.45 -34.03 -29.55
C GLN A 538 -15.61 -32.71 -30.30
N ALA A 539 -15.64 -31.58 -29.59
CA ALA A 539 -15.66 -30.23 -30.17
C ALA A 539 -14.30 -29.75 -30.72
N GLY A 540 -13.27 -30.62 -30.70
CA GLY A 540 -11.95 -30.33 -31.27
C GLY A 540 -10.94 -29.71 -30.31
N VAL A 541 -11.23 -29.65 -29.00
CA VAL A 541 -10.27 -29.16 -28.00
C VAL A 541 -9.08 -30.12 -27.89
N ALA A 542 -7.90 -29.65 -28.27
CA ALA A 542 -6.65 -30.41 -28.29
C ALA A 542 -6.05 -30.56 -26.87
N GLN A 543 -6.71 -31.36 -26.03
CA GLN A 543 -6.28 -31.68 -24.68
C GLN A 543 -4.93 -32.42 -24.71
N ARG A 544 -3.98 -32.00 -23.87
CA ARG A 544 -2.67 -32.65 -23.71
C ARG A 544 -2.62 -33.56 -22.50
N SER A 545 -3.39 -33.23 -21.48
CA SER A 545 -3.59 -34.04 -20.28
C SER A 545 -4.86 -33.58 -19.59
N ALA A 546 -5.35 -34.42 -18.68
CA ALA A 546 -6.41 -34.09 -17.76
C ALA A 546 -6.20 -34.85 -16.45
N GLY A 547 -6.83 -34.37 -15.38
CA GLY A 547 -6.83 -35.01 -14.08
C GLY A 547 -7.90 -34.44 -13.16
N TYR A 548 -7.80 -34.81 -11.88
CA TYR A 548 -8.75 -34.38 -10.85
C TYR A 548 -7.99 -33.83 -9.64
N TYR A 549 -8.47 -32.73 -9.06
CA TYR A 549 -7.94 -32.09 -7.86
C TYR A 549 -9.08 -31.42 -7.10
N ASP A 550 -9.02 -31.39 -5.77
CA ASP A 550 -10.02 -30.72 -4.93
C ASP A 550 -9.59 -29.25 -4.78
N PHE A 551 -10.25 -28.35 -5.52
CA PHE A 551 -9.84 -26.95 -5.60
C PHE A 551 -10.55 -26.04 -4.58
N ASP A 552 -11.69 -26.46 -4.05
CA ASP A 552 -12.51 -25.66 -3.12
C ASP A 552 -12.54 -26.23 -1.69
N GLY A 553 -11.93 -27.41 -1.46
CA GLY A 553 -11.77 -28.02 -0.15
C GLY A 553 -13.02 -28.76 0.34
N ASP A 554 -13.96 -29.09 -0.55
CA ASP A 554 -15.19 -29.82 -0.20
C ASP A 554 -15.04 -31.35 -0.26
N GLU A 555 -13.81 -31.85 -0.44
CA GLU A 555 -13.43 -33.26 -0.63
C GLU A 555 -13.90 -33.87 -1.97
N ILE A 556 -14.58 -33.11 -2.83
CA ILE A 556 -15.00 -33.53 -4.17
C ILE A 556 -14.00 -33.00 -5.19
N LYS A 557 -13.27 -33.91 -5.83
CA LYS A 557 -12.28 -33.51 -6.84
C LYS A 557 -12.94 -33.02 -8.11
N GLU A 558 -12.51 -31.85 -8.59
CA GLU A 558 -12.94 -31.31 -9.88
C GLU A 558 -11.93 -31.53 -10.99
N SER A 559 -12.42 -31.40 -12.22
CA SER A 559 -11.66 -31.72 -13.42
C SER A 559 -10.72 -30.58 -13.78
N TRP A 560 -9.47 -30.90 -14.09
CA TRP A 560 -8.54 -29.98 -14.73
C TRP A 560 -8.01 -30.60 -16.02
N PHE A 561 -7.62 -29.75 -16.96
CA PHE A 561 -6.99 -30.18 -18.20
C PHE A 561 -5.99 -29.15 -18.70
N THR A 562 -5.04 -29.62 -19.50
CA THR A 562 -4.13 -28.72 -20.22
C THR A 562 -4.45 -28.71 -21.70
N VAL A 563 -4.44 -27.53 -22.32
CA VAL A 563 -4.77 -27.34 -23.73
C VAL A 563 -3.69 -26.50 -24.40
N ARG A 564 -3.40 -26.86 -25.66
CA ARG A 564 -2.66 -25.99 -26.57
C ARG A 564 -3.57 -25.71 -27.75
N HIS A 565 -4.08 -24.49 -27.85
CA HIS A 565 -5.09 -24.14 -28.87
C HIS A 565 -4.52 -24.23 -30.29
N ARG A 566 -3.35 -23.63 -30.54
CA ARG A 566 -2.65 -23.70 -31.84
C ARG A 566 -1.22 -24.26 -31.72
N PRO A 567 -0.66 -24.85 -32.79
CA PRO A 567 0.74 -25.27 -32.81
C PRO A 567 1.69 -24.11 -32.49
N GLY A 568 2.61 -24.30 -31.55
CA GLY A 568 3.60 -23.30 -31.14
C GLY A 568 3.16 -22.39 -29.99
N GLU A 569 1.88 -22.36 -29.62
CA GLU A 569 1.40 -21.61 -28.45
C GLU A 569 1.83 -22.28 -27.13
N LYS A 570 1.85 -21.46 -26.07
CA LYS A 570 2.06 -21.92 -24.69
C LYS A 570 0.95 -22.90 -24.30
N LEU A 571 1.25 -23.81 -23.39
CA LEU A 571 0.24 -24.69 -22.84
C LEU A 571 -0.54 -23.94 -21.77
N GLU A 572 -1.86 -24.08 -21.77
CA GLU A 572 -2.74 -23.47 -20.77
C GLU A 572 -3.28 -24.53 -19.82
N LEU A 573 -3.36 -24.20 -18.53
CA LEU A 573 -4.04 -24.99 -17.52
C LEU A 573 -5.43 -24.41 -17.27
N TRP A 574 -6.43 -25.28 -17.35
CA TRP A 574 -7.84 -24.98 -17.14
C TRP A 574 -8.45 -25.88 -16.09
N ILE A 575 -9.44 -25.36 -15.35
CA ILE A 575 -10.27 -26.13 -14.44
C ILE A 575 -11.74 -26.01 -14.84
N LEU A 576 -12.51 -27.07 -14.59
CA LEU A 576 -13.95 -27.15 -14.81
C LEU A 576 -14.64 -27.35 -13.47
N LEU A 577 -15.56 -26.46 -13.13
CA LEU A 577 -16.28 -26.48 -11.86
C LEU A 577 -17.78 -26.52 -12.13
N PRO A 578 -18.51 -27.56 -11.68
CA PRO A 578 -19.95 -27.61 -11.79
C PRO A 578 -20.60 -26.68 -10.76
N PHE A 579 -21.77 -26.14 -11.08
CA PHE A 579 -22.61 -25.40 -10.15
C PHE A 579 -24.08 -25.66 -10.46
N ARG A 580 -24.99 -24.98 -9.75
CA ARG A 580 -26.42 -25.26 -9.83
C ARG A 580 -26.99 -25.14 -11.25
N ASP A 581 -26.56 -24.14 -12.00
CA ASP A 581 -27.16 -23.79 -13.30
C ASP A 581 -26.28 -24.17 -14.50
N GLY A 582 -25.05 -24.66 -14.30
CA GLY A 582 -24.18 -25.07 -15.40
C GLY A 582 -22.80 -25.57 -14.97
N VAL A 583 -21.86 -25.50 -15.92
CA VAL A 583 -20.43 -25.74 -15.70
C VAL A 583 -19.67 -24.47 -16.04
N LYS A 584 -18.67 -24.12 -15.24
CA LYS A 584 -17.79 -22.97 -15.49
C LYS A 584 -16.37 -23.43 -15.75
N ALA A 585 -15.75 -22.87 -16.79
CA ALA A 585 -14.34 -23.07 -17.08
C ALA A 585 -13.53 -21.86 -16.61
N PHE A 586 -12.36 -22.11 -16.03
CA PHE A 586 -11.42 -21.06 -15.69
C PHE A 586 -10.04 -21.34 -16.27
N PHE A 587 -9.50 -20.33 -16.95
CA PHE A 587 -8.07 -20.26 -17.26
C PHE A 587 -7.30 -19.91 -15.98
N ILE A 588 -6.40 -20.79 -15.57
CA ILE A 588 -5.59 -20.61 -14.36
C ILE A 588 -4.27 -19.94 -14.72
N ASP A 589 -3.47 -20.58 -15.57
CA ASP A 589 -2.16 -20.08 -15.97
C ASP A 589 -1.64 -20.76 -17.24
N THR A 590 -0.59 -20.18 -17.82
CA THR A 590 0.26 -20.87 -18.79
C THR A 590 1.29 -21.75 -18.07
N VAL A 591 1.50 -22.97 -18.57
CA VAL A 591 2.39 -23.97 -17.96
C VAL A 591 3.40 -24.51 -18.99
N ASP A 592 4.58 -24.89 -18.52
CA ASP A 592 5.63 -25.43 -19.40
C ASP A 592 5.50 -26.94 -19.65
N THR A 593 4.77 -27.65 -18.78
CA THR A 593 4.60 -29.11 -18.84
C THR A 593 3.14 -29.47 -18.99
N SER A 594 2.84 -30.60 -19.65
CA SER A 594 1.48 -31.12 -19.71
C SER A 594 0.98 -31.69 -18.39
N LEU A 595 1.83 -31.95 -17.41
CA LEU A 595 1.42 -32.42 -16.08
C LEU A 595 1.89 -31.41 -15.05
N PRO A 596 1.18 -30.27 -14.87
CA PRO A 596 1.54 -29.29 -13.87
C PRO A 596 1.40 -29.89 -12.47
N ALA A 597 2.28 -29.48 -11.55
CA ALA A 597 2.17 -29.84 -10.15
C ALA A 597 1.12 -28.96 -9.47
N LEU A 598 0.16 -29.57 -8.79
CA LEU A 598 -0.87 -28.90 -7.98
C LEU A 598 -0.64 -29.23 -6.52
N SER A 599 -0.56 -28.22 -5.66
CA SER A 599 -0.30 -28.37 -4.22
C SER A 599 -1.04 -27.29 -3.42
N ASN A 600 -1.40 -27.59 -2.17
CA ASN A 600 -1.96 -26.59 -1.26
C ASN A 600 -0.83 -25.81 -0.59
N TYR A 601 -0.95 -24.48 -0.52
CA TYR A 601 0.03 -23.62 0.14
C TYR A 601 0.03 -23.80 1.67
N THR A 602 -1.16 -23.90 2.27
CA THR A 602 -1.35 -24.10 3.72
C THR A 602 -2.35 -25.23 3.96
N GLU A 603 -2.02 -26.17 4.86
CA GLU A 603 -2.97 -27.20 5.30
C GLU A 603 -3.99 -26.61 6.28
N GLY A 604 -5.29 -26.85 6.04
CA GLY A 604 -6.40 -26.46 6.94
C GLY A 604 -7.11 -25.14 6.60
N GLU A 605 -6.69 -24.43 5.55
CA GLU A 605 -7.42 -23.27 5.03
C GLU A 605 -8.59 -23.74 4.14
N ASN A 606 -9.77 -23.15 4.31
CA ASN A 606 -10.98 -23.49 3.54
C ASN A 606 -11.67 -22.21 3.04
N PRO A 607 -11.70 -21.94 1.71
CA PRO A 607 -11.15 -22.77 0.64
C PRO A 607 -9.61 -22.74 0.58
N PRO A 608 -8.96 -23.82 0.10
CA PRO A 608 -7.50 -23.93 0.09
C PRO A 608 -6.87 -22.98 -0.95
N ILE A 609 -5.72 -22.39 -0.61
CA ILE A 609 -4.86 -21.73 -1.61
C ILE A 609 -4.13 -22.81 -2.41
N VAL A 610 -4.47 -22.96 -3.68
CA VAL A 610 -3.84 -23.92 -4.60
C VAL A 610 -2.70 -23.23 -5.37
N LEU A 611 -1.55 -23.91 -5.45
CA LEU A 611 -0.39 -23.49 -6.21
C LEU A 611 -0.25 -24.32 -7.48
N VAL A 612 -0.06 -23.64 -8.61
CA VAL A 612 0.42 -24.27 -9.84
C VAL A 612 1.93 -24.17 -9.89
N ASN A 613 2.61 -25.32 -10.00
CA ASN A 613 4.07 -25.43 -10.06
C ASN A 613 4.79 -24.68 -8.92
N ASN A 614 4.19 -24.62 -7.73
CA ASN A 614 4.66 -23.86 -6.57
C ASN A 614 4.86 -22.35 -6.80
N ALA A 615 4.23 -21.76 -7.82
CA ALA A 615 4.45 -20.36 -8.21
C ALA A 615 3.17 -19.55 -8.30
N SER A 616 2.11 -20.11 -8.89
CA SER A 616 0.91 -19.35 -9.22
C SER A 616 -0.24 -19.69 -8.27
N PRO A 617 -0.57 -18.82 -7.30
CA PRO A 617 -1.63 -19.04 -6.32
C PRO A 617 -3.01 -18.70 -6.89
N PHE A 618 -4.00 -19.50 -6.50
CA PHE A 618 -5.41 -19.16 -6.65
C PHE A 618 -6.25 -19.87 -5.58
N GLN A 619 -7.44 -19.35 -5.34
CA GLN A 619 -8.48 -19.98 -4.52
C GLN A 619 -9.77 -20.05 -5.32
N VAL A 620 -10.49 -21.16 -5.18
CA VAL A 620 -11.85 -21.31 -5.70
C VAL A 620 -12.83 -21.01 -4.58
N HIS A 621 -13.69 -20.04 -4.81
CA HIS A 621 -14.80 -19.71 -3.93
C HIS A 621 -16.13 -19.96 -4.64
N ARG A 622 -17.21 -20.11 -3.89
CA ARG A 622 -18.55 -20.31 -4.42
C ARG A 622 -19.52 -19.32 -3.79
N LEU A 623 -20.40 -18.75 -4.61
CA LEU A 623 -21.49 -17.93 -4.13
C LEU A 623 -22.44 -18.75 -3.24
N PRO A 624 -22.99 -18.18 -2.15
CA PRO A 624 -23.81 -18.91 -1.18
C PRO A 624 -24.99 -19.69 -1.79
N ASN A 625 -25.87 -19.05 -2.57
CA ASN A 625 -27.05 -19.73 -3.16
C ASN A 625 -26.82 -20.39 -4.52
N SER A 626 -26.28 -19.64 -5.49
CA SER A 626 -26.11 -20.17 -6.86
C SER A 626 -25.04 -21.25 -6.91
N ARG A 627 -24.17 -21.30 -5.88
CA ARG A 627 -22.95 -22.12 -5.83
C ARG A 627 -22.05 -21.87 -7.04
N GLN A 628 -22.27 -20.75 -7.75
CA GLN A 628 -21.49 -20.40 -8.92
C GLN A 628 -20.05 -20.12 -8.47
N PRO A 629 -19.06 -20.80 -9.07
CA PRO A 629 -17.68 -20.61 -8.68
C PRO A 629 -17.13 -19.29 -9.21
N TYR A 630 -16.15 -18.75 -8.48
CA TYR A 630 -15.31 -17.64 -8.88
C TYR A 630 -13.89 -17.84 -8.33
N LEU A 631 -12.93 -17.14 -8.92
CA LEU A 631 -11.53 -17.24 -8.54
C LEU A 631 -11.07 -16.00 -7.79
N ILE A 632 -10.33 -16.22 -6.72
CA ILE A 632 -9.51 -15.19 -6.08
C ILE A 632 -8.05 -15.53 -6.37
N ARG A 633 -7.24 -14.52 -6.74
CA ARG A 633 -5.78 -14.66 -6.87
C ARG A 633 -5.12 -13.98 -5.68
N PRO A 634 -4.98 -14.66 -4.52
CA PRO A 634 -4.39 -14.04 -3.36
C PRO A 634 -2.93 -13.70 -3.66
N SER A 635 -2.51 -12.51 -3.26
CA SER A 635 -1.08 -12.20 -3.22
C SER A 635 -0.45 -13.06 -2.13
N LEU A 636 0.32 -14.07 -2.53
CA LEU A 636 1.13 -14.79 -1.57
C LEU A 636 2.09 -13.78 -0.91
N PRO A 637 2.32 -13.90 0.40
CA PRO A 637 3.38 -13.18 1.06
C PRO A 637 4.68 -13.37 0.26
N ARG A 638 5.24 -12.27 -0.28
CA ARG A 638 6.51 -12.29 -1.04
C ARG A 638 7.69 -12.76 -0.18
N PHE A 639 7.48 -12.80 1.12
CA PHE A 639 8.37 -13.35 2.12
C PHE A 639 7.59 -14.42 2.87
N TYR A 640 8.24 -15.54 3.20
CA TYR A 640 7.70 -16.49 4.16
C TYR A 640 7.17 -15.69 5.36
N PRO A 641 5.90 -15.88 5.80
CA PRO A 641 5.32 -15.04 6.84
C PRO A 641 6.31 -15.01 7.99
N ASN A 642 6.70 -13.80 8.39
CA ASN A 642 7.61 -13.65 9.52
C ASN A 642 6.81 -14.02 10.77
N ARG A 643 6.69 -15.32 11.02
CA ARG A 643 5.97 -15.90 12.16
C ARG A 643 6.51 -15.36 13.47
N PHE A 644 7.78 -14.94 13.49
CA PHE A 644 8.37 -14.23 14.62
C PHE A 644 7.76 -12.83 14.77
N GLN A 645 7.76 -11.98 13.74
CA GLN A 645 7.11 -10.65 13.82
C GLN A 645 5.61 -10.74 14.08
N GLN A 646 4.89 -11.67 13.45
CA GLN A 646 3.48 -11.91 13.75
C GLN A 646 3.27 -12.26 15.24
N GLY A 647 4.16 -13.08 15.80
CA GLY A 647 4.18 -13.38 17.23
C GLY A 647 4.48 -12.16 18.10
N VAL A 648 5.40 -11.30 17.68
CA VAL A 648 5.74 -10.03 18.35
C VAL A 648 4.54 -9.08 18.32
N ASP A 649 3.89 -8.90 17.17
CA ASP A 649 2.71 -8.04 17.00
C ASP A 649 1.53 -8.55 17.85
N ALA A 650 1.31 -9.87 17.87
CA ALA A 650 0.29 -10.50 18.71
C ALA A 650 0.59 -10.32 20.20
N ALA A 651 1.86 -10.48 20.61
CA ALA A 651 2.28 -10.25 21.99
C ALA A 651 2.14 -8.77 22.40
N ARG A 652 2.46 -7.83 21.50
CA ARG A 652 2.24 -6.39 21.69
C ARG A 652 0.76 -6.09 21.92
N GLN A 653 -0.10 -6.56 21.02
CA GLN A 653 -1.54 -6.36 21.13
C GLN A 653 -2.07 -6.98 22.43
N ALA A 654 -1.65 -8.20 22.79
CA ALA A 654 -2.02 -8.84 24.04
C ALA A 654 -1.59 -8.01 25.27
N LEU A 655 -0.37 -7.47 25.27
CA LEU A 655 0.16 -6.66 26.37
C LEU A 655 -0.70 -5.43 26.65
N PHE A 656 -1.21 -4.78 25.61
CA PHE A 656 -1.97 -3.54 25.71
C PHE A 656 -3.50 -3.72 25.78
N THR A 657 -4.02 -4.93 25.59
CA THR A 657 -5.47 -5.24 25.62
C THR A 657 -5.91 -5.99 26.89
N SER A 658 -5.20 -5.82 28.01
CA SER A 658 -5.49 -6.40 29.33
C SER A 658 -5.13 -7.89 29.55
N VAL A 659 -4.33 -8.50 28.67
CA VAL A 659 -3.75 -9.82 28.98
C VAL A 659 -2.72 -9.68 30.09
N LYS A 660 -2.66 -10.65 31.02
CA LYS A 660 -1.73 -10.62 32.15
C LYS A 660 -0.27 -10.53 31.63
N PRO A 661 0.55 -9.56 32.08
CA PRO A 661 1.92 -9.40 31.58
C PRO A 661 2.79 -10.66 31.70
N ALA A 662 2.60 -11.47 32.75
CA ALA A 662 3.32 -12.73 32.94
C ALA A 662 2.95 -13.84 31.92
N GLN A 663 1.80 -13.73 31.25
CA GLN A 663 1.42 -14.60 30.14
C GLN A 663 2.08 -14.12 28.85
N VAL A 664 2.05 -12.81 28.58
CA VAL A 664 2.72 -12.21 27.42
C VAL A 664 4.23 -12.45 27.47
N LEU A 665 4.86 -12.29 28.64
CA LEU A 665 6.27 -12.61 28.84
C LEU A 665 6.61 -14.06 28.43
N ARG A 666 5.76 -15.02 28.82
CA ARG A 666 5.93 -16.43 28.42
C ARG A 666 5.79 -16.61 26.91
N GLN A 667 4.78 -16.00 26.31
CA GLN A 667 4.60 -16.03 24.85
C GLN A 667 5.83 -15.48 24.11
N LEU A 668 6.38 -14.35 24.57
CA LEU A 668 7.61 -13.76 24.01
C LEU A 668 8.82 -14.71 24.19
N GLN A 669 8.96 -15.36 25.34
CA GLN A 669 10.01 -16.37 25.56
C GLN A 669 9.83 -17.61 24.67
N ASP A 670 8.59 -18.04 24.43
CA ASP A 670 8.30 -19.19 23.57
C ASP A 670 8.67 -18.91 22.10
N LEU A 671 8.54 -17.65 21.64
CA LEU A 671 8.99 -17.22 20.30
C LEU A 671 10.49 -17.46 20.07
N GLN A 672 11.29 -17.53 21.15
CA GLN A 672 12.71 -17.88 21.05
C GLN A 672 12.94 -19.32 20.57
N THR A 673 12.01 -20.21 20.88
CA THR A 673 12.13 -21.66 20.64
C THR A 673 11.35 -22.09 19.40
N TYR A 674 10.16 -21.51 19.16
CA TYR A 674 9.32 -21.79 18.01
C TYR A 674 8.55 -20.53 17.61
N PRO A 675 8.63 -20.04 16.36
CA PRO A 675 9.27 -20.60 15.16
C PRO A 675 10.81 -20.54 15.16
N GLY A 676 11.42 -20.01 16.23
CA GLY A 676 12.87 -19.81 16.37
C GLY A 676 13.28 -18.39 15.95
N LEU A 677 14.16 -17.76 16.72
CA LEU A 677 14.66 -16.40 16.46
C LEU A 677 15.44 -16.33 15.13
N LEU A 678 14.83 -15.77 14.09
CA LEU A 678 15.50 -15.41 12.84
C LEU A 678 16.34 -14.10 12.94
N CYS A 679 16.55 -13.57 14.16
CA CYS A 679 17.29 -12.33 14.47
C CYS A 679 18.73 -12.22 13.94
N ARG A 680 19.23 -13.25 13.26
CA ARG A 680 20.59 -13.29 12.68
C ARG A 680 20.61 -13.11 11.16
N ALA A 681 19.47 -13.25 10.47
CA ALA A 681 19.48 -13.37 9.02
C ALA A 681 19.40 -12.01 8.29
N THR A 682 18.56 -11.06 8.73
CA THR A 682 18.36 -9.75 8.05
C THR A 682 17.46 -8.76 8.83
N TRP A 683 16.98 -9.10 10.03
CA TRP A 683 15.85 -8.42 10.69
C TRP A 683 16.29 -7.79 12.03
N SER A 684 15.77 -6.60 12.38
CA SER A 684 15.99 -6.02 13.72
C SER A 684 15.05 -6.69 14.73
N CYS A 685 15.56 -7.01 15.91
CA CYS A 685 14.78 -7.60 17.02
C CYS A 685 14.65 -6.62 18.19
N ASP A 686 14.79 -5.33 17.89
CA ASP A 686 14.75 -4.24 18.84
C ASP A 686 13.36 -4.08 19.48
N GLU A 687 12.28 -4.18 18.70
CA GLU A 687 10.91 -4.18 19.23
C GLU A 687 10.66 -5.37 20.17
N TYR A 688 11.05 -6.58 19.75
CA TYR A 688 10.93 -7.79 20.55
C TYR A 688 11.62 -7.64 21.92
N GLU A 689 12.89 -7.21 21.93
CA GLU A 689 13.65 -7.07 23.18
C GLU A 689 13.05 -5.99 24.08
N TYR A 690 12.50 -4.91 23.50
CA TYR A 690 11.79 -3.89 24.26
C TYR A 690 10.52 -4.43 24.91
N LEU A 691 9.69 -5.15 24.15
CA LEU A 691 8.45 -5.76 24.66
C LEU A 691 8.74 -6.85 25.68
N LEU A 692 9.80 -7.65 25.51
CA LEU A 692 10.26 -8.63 26.49
C LEU A 692 10.61 -7.94 27.81
N GLY A 693 11.37 -6.85 27.73
CA GLY A 693 11.71 -6.04 28.91
C GLY A 693 10.48 -5.44 29.58
N LEU A 694 9.56 -4.85 28.80
CA LEU A 694 8.33 -4.23 29.31
C LEU A 694 7.39 -5.25 29.96
N ALA A 695 7.17 -6.40 29.31
CA ALA A 695 6.34 -7.47 29.87
C ALA A 695 6.95 -8.02 31.17
N ALA A 696 8.27 -8.19 31.24
CA ALA A 696 8.96 -8.59 32.47
C ALA A 696 8.86 -7.54 33.57
N GLU A 697 8.98 -6.25 33.24
CA GLU A 697 8.84 -5.13 34.16
C GLU A 697 7.43 -5.13 34.79
N LEU A 698 6.40 -5.19 33.95
CA LEU A 698 4.99 -5.23 34.36
C LEU A 698 4.64 -6.53 35.11
N ALA A 699 5.31 -7.63 34.80
CA ALA A 699 5.21 -8.90 35.53
C ALA A 699 5.99 -8.93 36.86
N LYS A 700 6.60 -7.81 37.27
CA LYS A 700 7.44 -7.68 38.48
C LYS A 700 8.65 -8.61 38.49
N GLN A 701 9.28 -8.80 37.33
CA GLN A 701 10.51 -9.59 37.14
C GLN A 701 11.68 -8.68 36.74
N PRO A 702 12.22 -7.87 37.68
CA PRO A 702 13.15 -6.78 37.36
C PRO A 702 14.47 -7.25 36.74
N LYS A 703 14.96 -8.44 37.09
CA LYS A 703 16.19 -8.99 36.51
C LYS A 703 16.05 -9.23 35.01
N ILE A 704 14.96 -9.87 34.60
CA ILE A 704 14.67 -10.14 33.17
C ILE A 704 14.47 -8.82 32.42
N ALA A 705 13.75 -7.86 33.02
CA ALA A 705 13.55 -6.54 32.42
C ALA A 705 14.87 -5.80 32.16
N ILE A 706 15.75 -5.74 33.17
CA ILE A 706 17.07 -5.09 33.05
C ILE A 706 17.94 -5.80 32.02
N GLU A 707 17.96 -7.13 32.01
CA GLU A 707 18.74 -7.91 31.03
C GLU A 707 18.28 -7.65 29.59
N ALA A 708 16.96 -7.63 29.34
CA ALA A 708 16.39 -7.34 28.03
C ALA A 708 16.71 -5.89 27.58
N TYR A 709 16.50 -4.91 28.45
CA TYR A 709 16.81 -3.49 28.15
C TYR A 709 18.31 -3.25 27.90
N LEU A 710 19.20 -3.93 28.63
CA LEU A 710 20.64 -3.85 28.38
C LEU A 710 21.05 -4.58 27.11
N TYR A 711 20.42 -5.72 26.79
CA TYR A 711 20.65 -6.42 25.54
C TYR A 711 20.29 -5.54 24.35
N LEU A 712 19.11 -4.91 24.41
CA LEU A 712 18.64 -3.94 23.43
C LEU A 712 19.65 -2.80 23.24
N TRP A 713 20.10 -2.18 24.34
CA TRP A 713 21.08 -1.09 24.28
C TRP A 713 22.43 -1.52 23.68
N ARG A 714 22.90 -2.72 24.00
CA ARG A 714 24.18 -3.25 23.47
C ARG A 714 24.12 -3.56 21.99
N ASN A 715 23.06 -4.23 21.55
CA ASN A 715 22.99 -4.82 20.21
C ASN A 715 22.27 -3.94 19.18
N TYR A 716 21.40 -3.03 19.64
CA TYR A 716 20.59 -2.16 18.79
C TYR A 716 20.72 -0.70 19.20
N SER A 717 21.96 -0.25 19.48
CA SER A 717 22.26 1.08 20.02
C SER A 717 21.69 2.29 19.25
N ARG A 718 21.36 2.11 17.96
CA ARG A 718 20.77 3.15 17.09
C ARG A 718 19.24 3.12 17.02
N SER A 719 18.60 2.09 17.57
CA SER A 719 17.14 1.96 17.56
C SER A 719 16.48 2.97 18.52
N PRO A 720 15.35 3.59 18.15
CA PRO A 720 14.54 4.36 19.08
C PRO A 720 14.07 3.55 20.30
N TYR A 721 13.86 2.23 20.15
CA TYR A 721 13.57 1.35 21.29
C TYR A 721 14.70 1.33 22.32
N THR A 722 15.96 1.48 21.90
CA THR A 722 17.08 1.65 22.84
C THR A 722 16.96 2.95 23.64
N THR A 723 16.50 4.03 23.02
CA THR A 723 16.24 5.29 23.73
C THR A 723 15.14 5.10 24.78
N MET A 724 14.06 4.40 24.41
CA MET A 724 12.98 4.04 25.33
C MET A 724 13.49 3.21 26.52
N ALA A 725 14.29 2.17 26.27
CA ALA A 725 14.84 1.31 27.32
C ALA A 725 15.86 2.03 28.21
N ARG A 726 16.68 2.93 27.65
CA ARG A 726 17.67 3.70 28.42
C ARG A 726 17.03 4.60 29.46
N LEU A 727 15.89 5.22 29.14
CA LEU A 727 15.15 6.04 30.10
C LEU A 727 14.62 5.26 31.29
N LYS A 728 14.49 3.93 31.17
CA LYS A 728 14.00 3.05 32.23
C LYS A 728 15.11 2.50 33.14
N LEU A 729 16.37 2.78 32.82
CA LEU A 729 17.53 2.25 33.54
C LEU A 729 18.28 3.35 34.28
N GLU A 730 18.37 3.22 35.59
CA GLU A 730 19.29 4.02 36.41
C GLU A 730 20.60 3.25 36.57
N GLY A 731 21.69 3.79 35.99
CA GLY A 731 23.03 3.26 36.20
C GLY A 731 23.60 3.68 37.55
N GLY A 732 24.16 2.73 38.30
CA GLY A 732 24.96 3.02 39.48
C GLY A 732 26.16 3.88 39.08
N GLY A 733 26.28 5.08 39.65
CA GLY A 733 27.40 5.96 39.37
C GLY A 733 28.73 5.25 39.61
N ILE A 734 29.61 5.27 38.62
CA ILE A 734 31.01 4.86 38.83
C ILE A 734 31.63 5.93 39.75
N PRO A 735 32.14 5.59 40.94
CA PRO A 735 32.92 6.55 41.72
C PRO A 735 34.13 6.98 40.85
N PRO A 736 34.50 8.28 40.83
CA PRO A 736 35.56 8.76 39.94
C PRO A 736 36.85 7.99 40.19
N THR A 737 37.35 7.30 39.16
CA THR A 737 38.66 6.66 39.19
C THR A 737 39.74 7.75 39.32
N ALA A 738 40.44 7.78 40.45
CA ALA A 738 41.56 8.69 40.66
C ALA A 738 42.61 8.48 39.56
N THR A 739 42.79 9.49 38.70
CA THR A 739 43.85 9.50 37.70
C THR A 739 45.09 10.12 38.33
N LEU A 740 46.14 9.34 38.55
CA LEU A 740 47.45 9.86 38.98
C LEU A 740 48.14 10.53 37.78
N THR A 741 48.26 11.85 37.80
CA THR A 741 49.05 12.61 36.83
C THR A 741 50.49 12.73 37.32
N VAL A 742 51.45 12.16 36.59
CA VAL A 742 52.89 12.40 36.79
C VAL A 742 53.27 13.64 35.99
N THR A 743 53.61 14.73 36.69
CA THR A 743 54.06 15.98 36.08
C THR A 743 55.58 15.94 35.87
N LEU A 744 56.04 15.96 34.62
CA LEU A 744 57.43 16.25 34.26
C LEU A 744 57.54 17.76 33.94
N ALA A 745 58.40 18.47 34.68
CA ALA A 745 58.61 19.91 34.54
C ALA A 745 59.43 20.24 33.27
N ALA A 746 58.95 21.22 32.49
CA ALA A 746 59.68 21.76 31.35
C ALA A 746 60.46 23.03 31.75
N SER A 747 61.72 23.07 31.32
CA SER A 747 62.65 24.20 31.44
C SER A 747 62.29 25.32 30.45
N ALA A 748 62.39 26.57 30.89
CA ALA A 748 62.09 27.76 30.09
C ALA A 748 63.37 28.38 29.49
N THR A 749 63.28 28.84 28.25
CA THR A 749 64.22 29.81 27.65
C THR A 749 63.41 30.96 27.03
N PRO A 750 63.81 32.23 27.20
CA PRO A 750 62.90 33.37 27.08
C PRO A 750 62.98 34.09 25.72
N THR A 751 61.98 34.91 25.40
CA THR A 751 62.16 36.03 24.47
C THR A 751 61.38 37.25 24.95
N VAL A 752 62.08 38.38 24.90
CA VAL A 752 61.79 39.68 25.50
C VAL A 752 60.78 40.46 24.64
N SER A 753 59.82 41.13 25.29
CA SER A 753 59.04 42.23 24.70
C SER A 753 59.33 43.52 25.49
N GLY A 754 59.70 44.58 24.78
CA GLY A 754 60.04 45.89 25.35
C GLY A 754 58.80 46.78 25.48
N THR A 755 58.44 47.10 26.72
CA THR A 755 57.73 48.32 27.15
C THR A 755 58.68 49.53 27.02
N PRO A 756 58.25 50.83 27.04
CA PRO A 756 57.69 51.47 28.25
C PRO A 756 56.84 52.75 27.96
N PRO A 757 56.59 53.69 28.92
CA PRO A 757 56.40 53.61 30.38
C PRO A 757 55.05 54.27 30.80
N SER A 758 54.52 54.08 32.00
CA SER A 758 54.79 54.84 33.25
C SER A 758 53.42 54.85 33.98
N ILE A 759 53.19 54.72 35.29
CA ILE A 759 53.91 55.16 36.49
C ILE A 759 53.32 54.37 37.68
N THR A 760 54.20 53.80 38.50
CA THR A 760 54.04 53.32 39.90
C THR A 760 53.77 54.57 40.81
N PRO A 761 53.42 54.53 42.14
CA PRO A 761 53.87 53.49 43.07
C PRO A 761 53.16 53.24 44.45
N THR A 762 53.66 52.20 45.15
CA THR A 762 53.88 52.09 46.64
C THR A 762 52.65 51.79 47.56
N ALA A 763 52.64 50.92 48.59
CA ALA A 763 53.59 50.03 49.29
C ALA A 763 52.85 48.97 50.16
N THR A 764 53.41 47.74 50.27
CA THR A 764 54.05 47.05 51.44
C THR A 764 53.62 47.46 52.88
N PRO A 765 53.64 46.61 53.96
CA PRO A 765 54.26 45.28 54.17
C PRO A 765 53.41 44.17 54.85
N THR A 766 53.93 42.94 54.70
CA THR A 766 53.76 41.77 55.56
C THR A 766 54.83 41.76 56.68
N PRO A 767 54.56 41.13 57.85
CA PRO A 767 55.58 40.31 58.48
C PRO A 767 55.15 38.84 58.65
N THR A 768 56.15 38.00 58.42
CA THR A 768 56.17 36.55 58.22
C THR A 768 56.21 35.80 59.56
N GLY A 769 55.59 34.63 59.61
CA GLY A 769 55.78 33.62 60.65
C GLY A 769 55.09 32.30 60.31
N LEU A 770 55.81 31.41 59.60
CA LEU A 770 55.42 30.05 59.18
C LEU A 770 55.25 29.11 60.39
N ILE A 771 54.36 28.11 60.34
CA ILE A 771 54.60 26.69 59.91
C ILE A 771 53.22 25.97 59.76
N PRO A 772 53.09 24.92 58.91
CA PRO A 772 51.92 24.71 58.06
C PRO A 772 50.90 23.66 58.56
N THR A 773 49.66 23.80 58.11
CA THR A 773 48.67 22.71 58.05
C THR A 773 48.13 22.65 56.62
N ALA A 774 48.24 21.49 55.97
CA ALA A 774 47.78 21.28 54.60
C ALA A 774 46.25 21.18 54.55
N THR A 775 45.62 22.06 53.77
CA THR A 775 44.24 21.90 53.27
C THR A 775 44.32 21.95 51.74
N ALA A 776 43.88 20.89 51.06
CA ALA A 776 43.75 20.90 49.61
C ALA A 776 42.33 21.33 49.23
N THR A 777 42.24 22.49 48.56
CA THR A 777 41.05 22.95 47.85
C THR A 777 41.28 22.67 46.38
N VAL A 778 40.37 21.95 45.72
CA VAL A 778 40.41 21.74 44.27
C VAL A 778 39.33 22.61 43.64
N SER A 779 39.77 23.46 42.73
CA SER A 779 38.96 24.25 41.80
C SER A 779 39.55 24.00 40.41
N ALA A 780 38.73 23.75 39.39
CA ALA A 780 39.18 23.77 38.00
C ALA A 780 38.04 24.03 37.00
N THR A 781 38.25 25.06 36.18
CA THR A 781 37.59 25.40 34.91
C THR A 781 38.29 24.68 33.72
N PRO A 782 37.76 24.77 32.47
CA PRO A 782 37.80 23.70 31.45
C PRO A 782 38.67 23.98 30.21
N ALA A 783 38.91 22.96 29.36
CA ALA A 783 38.97 23.07 27.89
C ALA A 783 39.00 21.70 27.15
N THR A 784 38.30 21.67 26.02
CA THR A 784 38.14 20.69 24.90
C THR A 784 39.44 20.43 24.08
N PRO A 785 39.43 19.69 22.92
CA PRO A 785 38.81 18.41 22.52
C PRO A 785 39.83 17.41 21.86
N TYR A 786 39.47 16.12 21.73
CA TYR A 786 40.18 15.11 20.91
C TYR A 786 39.30 14.62 19.74
N PRO A 787 39.89 14.06 18.65
CA PRO A 787 39.34 14.11 17.30
C PRO A 787 38.23 13.09 16.99
N MET A 788 37.33 13.49 16.08
CA MET A 788 36.30 12.63 15.49
C MET A 788 36.90 11.57 14.55
N PRO A 789 36.34 10.34 14.49
CA PRO A 789 36.47 9.47 13.34
C PRO A 789 35.47 9.87 12.24
N ASN A 790 35.96 9.85 11.01
CA ASN A 790 35.26 10.17 9.76
C ASN A 790 34.17 9.12 9.43
N PRO A 791 32.90 9.48 9.15
CA PRO A 791 31.90 8.55 8.66
C PRO A 791 31.83 8.59 7.13
N THR A 792 32.66 7.82 6.46
CA THR A 792 32.40 7.42 5.07
C THR A 792 32.13 5.91 5.07
N ALA A 793 30.87 5.54 5.33
CA ALA A 793 30.36 4.22 5.02
C ALA A 793 28.97 4.43 4.39
N THR A 794 28.95 4.30 3.07
CA THR A 794 27.77 4.27 2.23
C THR A 794 26.77 3.24 2.74
N TYR A 795 25.50 3.63 2.78
CA TYR A 795 24.37 2.71 2.91
C TYR A 795 24.53 1.55 1.90
N PRO A 796 24.34 0.28 2.29
CA PRO A 796 23.85 -0.67 1.32
C PRO A 796 22.45 -0.21 0.94
N SER A 797 22.29 0.18 -0.33
CA SER A 797 21.00 0.26 -0.98
C SER A 797 20.25 -1.05 -0.74
N TYR A 798 19.06 -0.98 -0.15
CA TYR A 798 18.14 -2.11 -0.13
C TYR A 798 17.73 -2.46 -1.58
N PRO A 799 17.76 -3.74 -1.97
CA PRO A 799 17.04 -4.20 -3.16
C PRO A 799 15.53 -4.18 -2.95
#